data_AF-A0A835NKL0-F1
#
_entry.id   AF-A0A835NKL0-F1
#
_cell.length_a   1.000
_cell.length_b   1.000
_cell.length_c   1.000
_cell.angle_alpha   90.00
_cell.angle_beta   90.00
_cell.angle_gamma   90.00
#
_symmetry.space_group_name_H-M   'P 1'
#
loop_
_entity.id
_entity.type
_entity.pdbx_description
1 polymer ?
#
loop_
_entity_poly.entity_id
_entity_poly.type
_entity_poly.pdbx_seq_one_letter_code
_entity_poly.pdbx_strand_id
1 'polypeptide(L)'
;MGGEISGHFGSSAMPVMENCIDPLAGAGQEDPYGASGFLGEGRISGEDKLTVSASMIRNLLFEKELTQEPATELVNLTFSTKATKSSNEGNQVLASCLWLGHSEVVKSFTRCPQFFYAQTPPNDGLRPTNAARICQVYGNKYHFDTLYDRDLHIPVYSAYIYKLGNGSRTNFWFVVPQAITQDYNNLQGLDCGHLTPCCHQSGNESKWATFTLTNIVPQDKALNGGAWKEFEDQTMAQKTQGCDTTYVITGAVPGSTYISSRRVNVPNHIWVLVSCLWLGHSEVVKSFETSCPQFFFREIPPNEALEPQKPAWICQRYKNQYYFATLYDRKMRIPVYSAYIYQPGPGKRPKTWLVEPQLIGPIYPKTMEKEWTLLNQYNVSLEKLSQSQAILHDYKNLTGLNRGHLNPNGHHDDYSSRMATFTLTNIVPQDEKLNGGAWNNYEQQTMMRRTQGCTTTYVIVGAVPGNNYIAKGRVNKPSHLWSAACCMVDNNYVKAWAVIAENDKNEVQLLTLGELEDTLTELYGRGQVLASCLWLGHSEVVKSFTRCPQFFYAQTPPNDGLRPTNAARICQIYENKYRFATLYDRNRRIPVYSAYIYKPGNGDRYDSWFVEPQEGKEGRNDLGKKFKPTHMKNNIKVMNKKEGSWVTTFLVQGLKGGTDQMSGIRAGLCVAQIPECSGNGEMRVREKNKKRVNVQDYQLENTTEVLVSCLWLGHSEVVKSFETSCPQFFFREIPPNEALEPQKPAWICQRYKNQYYFATLYDRKMRIPVYSAYIYQPGPGKRPKTWLVEPQLIGPIYPKTMEKEWTLLNQYNVSLEKLSQSQAILHDYKNLTGLNRGHLNPNGHHDDYSSRMATFTLTNIVPQDEKLNGGAWNNYEQQTMMRRTQGCTTTYVIVGAVPGNNYIAKGRVNKPSHLWSAACCMVDNNYVKAWAVIAENDKNEVQLLTLGELEDTLTELYGRGQLIKQTYGKDMASEASIIKEKITSQVIGQSQAIDQDYRDALGLDRGHLCPSGHQTGNDNKWATFTLTNIVPQDTVFNQGTWHDYEEVTMPQKTQGCDTTYVITGAVPGNTNIANGRVNVPSYIWSAACCLKGKKPIRAWGAIAKNERNQNRVKTLELVELENRLAQLYKKGGEGKERRNDMGKKLKEARMKMNIKMLNEKE
;
A
#
# COMPACT_ATOMS: atom_id res chain seq x y z
N MET A 1 55.34 40.64 -17.93
CA MET A 1 54.77 41.44 -19.04
C MET A 1 53.38 40.87 -19.32
N GLY A 2 52.24 41.54 -19.11
CA GLY A 2 51.91 42.87 -18.56
C GLY A 2 50.53 43.31 -19.12
N GLY A 3 49.67 44.10 -18.48
CA GLY A 3 49.62 44.67 -17.11
C GLY A 3 48.66 43.92 -16.15
N GLU A 4 48.45 44.28 -14.87
CA GLU A 4 48.18 45.62 -14.25
C GLU A 4 46.81 46.20 -14.67
N ILE A 5 45.95 46.78 -13.79
CA ILE A 5 46.00 47.23 -12.37
C ILE A 5 44.69 46.74 -11.68
N SER A 6 44.69 46.07 -10.51
CA SER A 6 44.60 46.60 -9.12
C SER A 6 43.34 47.46 -8.79
N GLY A 7 42.78 47.45 -7.57
CA GLY A 7 43.38 47.01 -6.31
C GLY A 7 42.42 46.51 -5.20
N HIS A 8 42.89 46.61 -3.95
CA HIS A 8 42.30 46.02 -2.73
C HIS A 8 41.91 47.09 -1.70
N PHE A 9 41.30 46.62 -0.59
CA PHE A 9 41.01 47.32 0.67
C PHE A 9 39.81 48.29 0.65
N GLY A 10 39.00 48.36 1.72
CA GLY A 10 39.12 47.59 2.97
C GLY A 10 37.96 47.74 3.96
N SER A 11 38.22 47.33 5.19
CA SER A 11 37.40 47.44 6.40
C SER A 11 36.91 48.89 6.68
N SER A 12 35.90 49.15 7.52
CA SER A 12 35.54 48.46 8.77
C SER A 12 34.13 48.82 9.30
N ALA A 13 33.74 48.14 10.38
CA ALA A 13 32.78 48.58 11.43
C ALA A 13 31.26 48.36 11.23
N MET A 14 30.69 47.68 12.24
CA MET A 14 29.30 47.69 12.72
C MET A 14 29.02 48.99 13.52
N PRO A 15 27.82 49.30 14.06
CA PRO A 15 26.56 48.54 14.20
C PRO A 15 25.36 49.25 13.50
N VAL A 16 24.04 48.98 13.70
CA VAL A 16 23.14 49.01 14.89
C VAL A 16 21.81 48.27 14.58
N MET A 17 21.03 47.92 15.62
CA MET A 17 19.63 47.46 15.49
C MET A 17 18.64 48.63 15.47
N GLU A 18 17.80 48.72 14.44
CA GLU A 18 16.52 49.44 14.46
C GLU A 18 15.46 48.50 13.86
N ASN A 19 14.38 48.10 14.54
CA ASN A 19 13.27 48.88 15.10
C ASN A 19 12.46 49.62 14.03
N CYS A 20 11.22 49.18 13.82
CA CYS A 20 10.16 49.99 13.22
C CYS A 20 9.07 50.19 14.27
N ILE A 21 8.91 51.43 14.73
CA ILE A 21 7.83 51.88 15.61
C ILE A 21 7.19 53.12 14.95
N ASP A 22 5.88 53.22 15.12
CA ASP A 22 4.90 54.21 14.62
C ASP A 22 5.32 55.69 14.59
N PRO A 23 4.54 56.56 13.91
CA PRO A 23 3.55 57.29 14.71
C PRO A 23 2.17 57.54 14.06
N LEU A 24 1.13 57.31 14.87
CA LEU A 24 -0.01 58.19 15.24
C LEU A 24 -0.70 59.15 14.22
N ALA A 25 -1.87 59.64 14.65
CA ALA A 25 -2.78 60.48 13.87
C ALA A 25 -2.73 61.97 14.21
N GLY A 26 -3.06 62.82 13.22
CA GLY A 26 -3.84 64.04 13.44
C GLY A 26 -3.16 65.40 13.20
N ALA A 27 -3.93 66.28 12.54
CA ALA A 27 -3.85 67.76 12.51
C ALA A 27 -2.66 68.50 11.83
N GLY A 28 -3.01 69.31 10.82
CA GLY A 28 -2.83 70.78 10.89
C GLY A 28 -1.67 71.47 10.15
N GLN A 29 -2.00 72.10 9.00
CA GLN A 29 -1.47 73.39 8.44
C GLN A 29 0.06 73.52 8.15
N GLU A 30 0.48 73.82 6.91
CA GLU A 30 0.67 75.18 6.29
C GLU A 30 1.82 75.99 6.96
N ASP A 31 2.80 76.63 6.29
CA ASP A 31 3.14 76.91 4.87
C ASP A 31 4.66 77.32 4.82
N PRO A 32 5.27 78.15 3.91
CA PRO A 32 5.11 78.43 2.47
C PRO A 32 6.42 78.43 1.62
N TYR A 33 6.31 78.71 0.30
CA TYR A 33 7.34 79.09 -0.72
C TYR A 33 8.35 78.02 -1.25
N GLY A 34 8.65 77.93 -2.56
CA GLY A 34 8.02 78.57 -3.75
C GLY A 34 8.77 78.42 -5.10
N ALA A 35 8.01 78.48 -6.22
CA ALA A 35 8.39 78.63 -7.65
C ALA A 35 9.09 77.42 -8.37
N SER A 36 8.92 77.17 -9.69
CA SER A 36 8.40 78.00 -10.81
C SER A 36 7.71 77.20 -11.98
N GLY A 37 6.87 77.88 -12.79
CA GLY A 37 6.30 77.42 -14.11
C GLY A 37 4.95 76.66 -14.05
N PHE A 38 3.73 77.14 -14.40
CA PHE A 38 3.16 77.99 -15.49
C PHE A 38 3.19 77.35 -16.91
N LEU A 39 2.11 77.22 -17.70
CA LEU A 39 0.66 77.57 -17.69
C LEU A 39 -0.16 76.37 -18.29
N GLY A 40 -1.49 76.23 -18.20
CA GLY A 40 -2.53 76.99 -17.50
C GLY A 40 -3.96 76.44 -17.71
N GLU A 41 -4.83 76.71 -16.73
CA GLU A 41 -6.28 77.02 -16.77
C GLU A 41 -7.37 76.03 -17.26
N GLY A 42 -8.54 76.07 -16.58
CA GLY A 42 -9.75 75.31 -16.94
C GLY A 42 -10.69 74.95 -15.76
N ARG A 43 -11.26 75.92 -15.04
CA ARG A 43 -12.25 75.67 -13.96
C ARG A 43 -13.65 75.33 -14.51
N ILE A 44 -14.32 74.34 -13.91
CA ILE A 44 -15.79 74.32 -13.76
C ILE A 44 -16.14 73.90 -12.31
N SER A 45 -17.23 74.45 -11.79
CA SER A 45 -17.79 74.23 -10.45
C SER A 45 -19.24 73.76 -10.53
N GLY A 46 -19.76 73.09 -9.51
CA GLY A 46 -21.21 72.96 -9.31
C GLY A 46 -21.63 71.64 -8.65
N GLU A 47 -22.63 71.74 -7.78
CA GLU A 47 -23.38 70.59 -7.27
C GLU A 47 -24.49 70.23 -8.28
N ASP A 48 -24.94 68.96 -8.29
CA ASP A 48 -26.38 68.72 -8.11
C ASP A 48 -26.68 67.30 -7.60
N LYS A 49 -27.85 67.12 -6.97
CA LYS A 49 -28.28 65.84 -6.38
C LYS A 49 -29.34 65.17 -7.25
N LEU A 50 -29.12 63.92 -7.64
CA LEU A 50 -30.16 63.06 -8.22
C LEU A 50 -30.48 61.87 -7.30
N THR A 51 -31.68 61.91 -6.72
CA THR A 51 -32.21 60.86 -5.82
C THR A 51 -33.22 60.03 -6.59
N VAL A 52 -33.08 58.70 -6.58
CA VAL A 52 -34.07 57.76 -7.15
C VAL A 52 -34.52 56.81 -6.04
N SER A 53 -35.83 56.64 -5.85
CA SER A 53 -36.39 55.95 -4.67
C SER A 53 -36.69 54.46 -4.92
N ALA A 54 -36.75 53.69 -3.84
CA ALA A 54 -36.80 52.22 -3.84
C ALA A 54 -38.18 51.61 -4.20
N SER A 55 -39.00 52.29 -5.00
CA SER A 55 -40.34 51.83 -5.42
C SER A 55 -40.31 51.00 -6.71
N MET A 56 -39.40 51.28 -7.64
CA MET A 56 -39.52 50.82 -9.04
C MET A 56 -39.06 49.37 -9.30
N ILE A 57 -38.31 48.75 -8.38
CA ILE A 57 -37.71 47.41 -8.57
C ILE A 57 -38.66 46.26 -8.17
N ARG A 58 -39.82 46.55 -7.56
CA ARG A 58 -40.68 45.53 -6.92
C ARG A 58 -41.61 44.73 -7.85
N ASN A 59 -41.60 44.98 -9.16
CA ASN A 59 -42.63 44.49 -10.10
C ASN A 59 -42.17 43.48 -11.17
N LEU A 60 -40.96 42.90 -11.08
CA LEU A 60 -40.36 42.10 -12.18
C LEU A 60 -40.08 40.62 -11.90
N LEU A 61 -40.49 40.05 -10.77
CA LEU A 61 -40.22 38.63 -10.44
C LEU A 61 -41.40 37.93 -9.74
N PHE A 62 -42.36 37.42 -10.51
CA PHE A 62 -43.22 36.29 -10.11
C PHE A 62 -44.00 35.70 -11.31
N GLU A 63 -43.66 34.48 -11.76
CA GLU A 63 -44.63 33.40 -12.09
C GLU A 63 -43.93 32.03 -12.35
N LYS A 64 -44.65 31.04 -12.90
CA LYS A 64 -44.54 29.61 -12.54
C LYS A 64 -43.87 28.63 -13.53
N GLU A 65 -43.23 27.62 -12.92
CA GLU A 65 -43.19 26.16 -13.19
C GLU A 65 -43.57 25.53 -14.56
N LEU A 66 -42.78 24.50 -14.94
CA LEU A 66 -43.05 23.40 -15.92
C LEU A 66 -43.07 23.81 -17.41
N THR A 67 -42.44 23.12 -18.38
CA THR A 67 -42.36 21.66 -18.66
C THR A 67 -41.17 21.23 -19.56
N GLN A 68 -40.75 19.96 -19.44
CA GLN A 68 -40.21 19.02 -20.48
C GLN A 68 -38.97 19.34 -21.38
N GLU A 69 -38.21 18.28 -21.65
CA GLU A 69 -37.07 18.11 -22.59
C GLU A 69 -37.45 18.16 -24.10
N PRO A 70 -36.51 18.15 -25.07
CA PRO A 70 -35.14 18.69 -25.09
C PRO A 70 -34.76 19.39 -26.43
N ALA A 71 -33.62 20.10 -26.49
CA ALA A 71 -32.97 20.46 -27.76
C ALA A 71 -31.45 20.66 -27.62
N THR A 72 -30.68 20.17 -28.59
CA THR A 72 -29.22 20.37 -28.70
C THR A 72 -28.88 21.28 -29.87
N GLU A 73 -27.96 22.24 -29.71
CA GLU A 73 -26.98 22.54 -30.77
C GLU A 73 -25.75 23.30 -30.28
N LEU A 74 -24.72 23.34 -31.13
CA LEU A 74 -23.36 23.76 -30.81
C LEU A 74 -22.87 24.73 -31.90
N VAL A 75 -22.60 26.00 -31.56
CA VAL A 75 -21.99 26.96 -32.50
C VAL A 75 -20.83 27.69 -31.84
N ASN A 76 -19.64 27.56 -32.43
CA ASN A 76 -18.46 28.34 -32.06
C ASN A 76 -18.53 29.74 -32.71
N LEU A 77 -18.16 30.78 -31.96
CA LEU A 77 -17.80 32.07 -32.53
C LEU A 77 -16.40 32.50 -32.06
N THR A 78 -15.39 32.02 -32.78
CA THR A 78 -14.03 32.56 -32.74
C THR A 78 -13.99 33.92 -33.46
N PHE A 79 -13.48 34.95 -32.79
CA PHE A 79 -13.04 36.18 -33.45
C PHE A 79 -11.55 36.43 -33.21
N SER A 80 -10.86 36.86 -34.26
CA SER A 80 -9.42 37.13 -34.28
C SER A 80 -9.11 38.23 -35.28
N THR A 81 -8.45 39.29 -34.85
CA THR A 81 -7.70 40.24 -35.71
C THR A 81 -6.57 40.91 -34.91
N LYS A 82 -5.60 41.49 -35.63
CA LYS A 82 -4.46 42.25 -35.07
C LYS A 82 -4.56 43.72 -35.45
N ALA A 83 -3.97 44.59 -34.60
CA ALA A 83 -3.64 46.00 -34.89
C ALA A 83 -4.87 46.93 -35.09
N THR A 84 -4.77 48.26 -35.13
CA THR A 84 -3.63 49.21 -35.21
C THR A 84 -3.76 50.38 -34.19
N LYS A 85 -2.72 51.23 -34.08
CA LYS A 85 -2.81 52.56 -33.44
C LYS A 85 -3.61 53.53 -34.33
N SER A 86 -4.56 54.29 -33.75
CA SER A 86 -4.63 55.76 -33.92
C SER A 86 -5.69 56.41 -33.01
N SER A 87 -5.38 57.63 -32.59
CA SER A 87 -6.19 58.61 -31.88
C SER A 87 -7.63 58.84 -32.37
N ASN A 88 -8.60 58.89 -31.46
CA ASN A 88 -9.15 60.16 -30.96
C ASN A 88 -10.07 59.96 -29.74
N GLU A 89 -10.28 61.03 -28.97
CA GLU A 89 -11.04 61.02 -27.72
C GLU A 89 -12.55 61.13 -27.97
N GLY A 90 -13.35 60.53 -27.09
CA GLY A 90 -14.83 60.55 -27.18
C GLY A 90 -15.54 59.33 -26.57
N ASN A 91 -14.89 58.16 -26.55
CA ASN A 91 -15.51 56.89 -26.12
C ASN A 91 -14.86 56.25 -24.85
N GLN A 92 -14.32 57.06 -23.93
CA GLN A 92 -13.69 56.55 -22.69
C GLN A 92 -14.58 56.60 -21.43
N VAL A 93 -15.84 57.04 -21.54
CA VAL A 93 -16.76 57.19 -20.37
C VAL A 93 -17.73 56.01 -20.20
N LEU A 94 -17.84 55.10 -21.19
CA LEU A 94 -18.70 53.91 -21.13
C LEU A 94 -17.97 52.57 -21.33
N ALA A 95 -16.63 52.57 -21.32
CA ALA A 95 -15.78 51.37 -21.46
C ALA A 95 -15.00 51.02 -20.18
N SER A 96 -15.30 51.68 -19.05
CA SER A 96 -14.41 51.80 -17.88
C SER A 96 -14.98 51.29 -16.56
N CYS A 97 -16.23 50.79 -16.54
CA CYS A 97 -16.92 50.34 -15.30
C CYS A 97 -17.26 48.83 -15.23
N LEU A 98 -16.93 48.02 -16.24
CA LEU A 98 -17.01 46.55 -16.17
C LEU A 98 -15.77 45.92 -16.79
N TRP A 99 -14.80 45.50 -15.96
CA TRP A 99 -13.92 44.30 -16.10
C TRP A 99 -12.65 44.35 -15.19
N LEU A 100 -12.80 44.57 -13.87
CA LEU A 100 -11.65 44.57 -12.93
C LEU A 100 -11.85 43.75 -11.63
N GLY A 101 -12.85 42.87 -11.57
CA GLY A 101 -13.00 41.93 -10.45
C GLY A 101 -14.29 41.13 -10.56
N HIS A 102 -14.18 39.80 -10.64
CA HIS A 102 -15.33 38.89 -10.73
C HIS A 102 -15.22 37.81 -9.65
N SER A 103 -15.90 38.01 -8.53
CA SER A 103 -16.12 36.96 -7.53
C SER A 103 -17.08 35.91 -8.09
N GLU A 104 -16.54 34.75 -8.52
CA GLU A 104 -17.34 33.71 -9.18
C GLU A 104 -18.06 32.85 -8.14
N VAL A 105 -19.39 32.87 -8.13
CA VAL A 105 -20.20 31.99 -7.28
C VAL A 105 -20.28 30.61 -7.92
N VAL A 106 -19.65 29.61 -7.30
CA VAL A 106 -19.54 28.25 -7.82
C VAL A 106 -20.46 27.27 -7.11
N LYS A 107 -20.93 26.23 -7.83
CA LYS A 107 -21.63 25.09 -7.21
C LYS A 107 -20.69 24.33 -6.24
N SER A 108 -19.39 24.28 -6.54
CA SER A 108 -18.35 23.55 -5.80
C SER A 108 -16.98 24.22 -5.93
N PHE A 109 -16.16 24.21 -4.88
CA PHE A 109 -14.76 24.67 -4.92
C PHE A 109 -13.85 23.83 -5.82
N THR A 110 -14.34 22.70 -6.36
CA THR A 110 -13.61 21.92 -7.39
C THR A 110 -13.33 22.69 -8.69
N ARG A 111 -13.87 23.91 -8.86
CA ARG A 111 -13.51 24.84 -9.95
C ARG A 111 -12.26 25.70 -9.65
N CYS A 112 -11.88 25.83 -8.38
CA CYS A 112 -10.78 26.65 -7.89
C CYS A 112 -9.98 25.99 -6.72
N PRO A 113 -9.77 24.65 -6.70
CA PRO A 113 -9.41 23.92 -5.47
C PRO A 113 -7.98 24.16 -4.98
N GLN A 114 -7.15 24.90 -5.73
CA GLN A 114 -5.73 25.13 -5.45
C GLN A 114 -5.43 25.79 -4.09
N PHE A 115 -6.41 26.39 -3.41
CA PHE A 115 -6.22 27.04 -2.11
C PHE A 115 -6.49 26.12 -0.90
N PHE A 116 -6.79 24.84 -1.13
CA PHE A 116 -7.00 23.85 -0.09
C PHE A 116 -5.88 22.80 -0.06
N TYR A 117 -5.51 22.34 1.14
CA TYR A 117 -4.59 21.23 1.32
C TYR A 117 -5.10 19.99 0.55
N ALA A 118 -4.22 19.34 -0.21
CA ALA A 118 -4.59 18.22 -1.10
C ALA A 118 -5.81 18.51 -2.01
N GLN A 119 -6.00 19.77 -2.42
CA GLN A 119 -7.13 20.23 -3.25
C GLN A 119 -8.52 19.89 -2.69
N THR A 120 -8.61 19.64 -1.38
CA THR A 120 -9.82 19.13 -0.70
C THR A 120 -10.35 20.18 0.28
N PRO A 121 -11.50 20.83 -0.01
CA PRO A 121 -12.07 21.82 0.91
C PRO A 121 -12.60 21.17 2.20
N PRO A 122 -12.78 21.95 3.29
CA PRO A 122 -13.48 21.48 4.48
C PRO A 122 -14.84 20.85 4.16
N ASN A 123 -15.18 19.77 4.87
CA ASN A 123 -16.47 19.11 4.74
C ASN A 123 -17.62 20.08 5.05
N ASP A 124 -18.78 19.88 4.41
CA ASP A 124 -19.99 20.73 4.53
C ASP A 124 -20.59 20.83 5.96
N GLY A 125 -19.97 20.23 6.98
CA GLY A 125 -20.34 20.41 8.39
C GLY A 125 -20.11 21.82 8.95
N LEU A 126 -19.33 22.66 8.25
CA LEU A 126 -19.20 24.10 8.53
C LEU A 126 -20.10 24.97 7.64
N ARG A 127 -21.02 24.39 6.85
CA ARG A 127 -21.76 25.12 5.81
C ARG A 127 -23.17 25.54 6.26
N PRO A 128 -23.47 26.85 6.33
CA PRO A 128 -24.83 27.36 6.51
C PRO A 128 -25.80 26.90 5.41
N THR A 129 -27.09 26.88 5.74
CA THR A 129 -28.18 26.55 4.81
C THR A 129 -28.20 27.43 3.56
N ASN A 130 -27.89 28.72 3.69
CA ASN A 130 -27.82 29.69 2.59
C ASN A 130 -26.39 30.14 2.27
N ALA A 131 -25.43 29.20 2.23
CA ALA A 131 -24.03 29.53 1.96
C ALA A 131 -23.67 29.54 0.47
N ALA A 132 -22.97 30.61 0.03
CA ALA A 132 -22.32 30.70 -1.27
C ALA A 132 -20.86 30.26 -1.20
N ARG A 133 -20.40 29.47 -2.19
CA ARG A 133 -18.98 29.21 -2.44
C ARG A 133 -18.50 30.21 -3.50
N ILE A 134 -17.42 30.92 -3.22
CA ILE A 134 -16.93 32.03 -4.05
C ILE A 134 -15.46 31.79 -4.38
N CYS A 135 -15.10 31.68 -5.66
CA CYS A 135 -13.72 31.78 -6.12
C CYS A 135 -13.42 33.26 -6.44
N GLN A 136 -12.40 33.87 -5.84
CA GLN A 136 -12.15 35.31 -6.00
C GLN A 136 -11.22 35.57 -7.20
N VAL A 137 -11.76 36.13 -8.29
CA VAL A 137 -11.01 36.40 -9.53
C VAL A 137 -10.66 37.88 -9.69
N TYR A 138 -9.37 38.16 -9.88
CA TYR A 138 -8.85 39.48 -10.26
C TYR A 138 -7.84 39.32 -11.40
N GLY A 139 -7.99 40.10 -12.48
CA GLY A 139 -7.12 40.01 -13.66
C GLY A 139 -7.10 38.62 -14.34
N ASN A 140 -8.27 37.96 -14.43
CA ASN A 140 -8.45 36.58 -14.92
C ASN A 140 -7.64 35.50 -14.17
N LYS A 141 -7.23 35.76 -12.93
CA LYS A 141 -6.56 34.80 -12.05
C LYS A 141 -7.38 34.64 -10.77
N TYR A 142 -7.51 33.41 -10.27
CA TYR A 142 -7.99 33.18 -8.90
C TYR A 142 -6.92 33.55 -7.88
N HIS A 143 -7.29 34.15 -6.74
CA HIS A 143 -6.33 34.55 -5.69
C HIS A 143 -6.58 33.90 -4.32
N PHE A 144 -7.84 33.67 -3.97
CA PHE A 144 -8.28 32.91 -2.80
C PHE A 144 -9.76 32.50 -2.96
N ASP A 145 -10.23 31.64 -2.07
CA ASP A 145 -11.62 31.18 -2.01
C ASP A 145 -12.32 31.66 -0.74
N THR A 146 -13.64 31.81 -0.78
CA THR A 146 -14.46 32.22 0.37
C THR A 146 -15.75 31.38 0.44
N LEU A 147 -16.08 30.86 1.62
CA LEU A 147 -17.42 30.36 1.94
C LEU A 147 -18.19 31.47 2.68
N TYR A 148 -19.25 31.99 2.07
CA TYR A 148 -19.97 33.18 2.53
C TYR A 148 -21.41 32.87 2.94
N ASP A 149 -21.79 33.28 4.15
CA ASP A 149 -23.15 33.17 4.68
C ASP A 149 -24.00 34.34 4.18
N ARG A 150 -25.08 34.04 3.44
CA ARG A 150 -26.00 35.05 2.90
C ARG A 150 -27.10 35.48 3.86
N ASP A 151 -27.34 34.72 4.93
CA ASP A 151 -28.31 35.09 5.95
C ASP A 151 -27.64 36.06 6.95
N LEU A 152 -26.41 35.72 7.38
CA LEU A 152 -25.61 36.51 8.33
C LEU A 152 -24.74 37.62 7.70
N HIS A 153 -24.64 37.62 6.37
CA HIS A 153 -23.86 38.58 5.57
C HIS A 153 -22.38 38.69 5.98
N ILE A 154 -21.76 37.54 6.30
CA ILE A 154 -20.32 37.44 6.63
C ILE A 154 -19.69 36.18 6.01
N PRO A 155 -18.38 36.19 5.70
CA PRO A 155 -17.66 34.97 5.37
C PRO A 155 -17.54 34.05 6.59
N VAL A 156 -17.91 32.79 6.40
CA VAL A 156 -17.68 31.69 7.35
C VAL A 156 -16.18 31.38 7.42
N TYR A 157 -15.53 31.30 6.24
CA TYR A 157 -14.08 31.26 6.10
C TYR A 157 -13.61 31.77 4.73
N SER A 158 -12.37 32.25 4.68
CA SER A 158 -11.57 32.39 3.45
C SER A 158 -10.37 31.44 3.48
N ALA A 159 -10.04 30.84 2.34
CA ALA A 159 -8.96 29.87 2.17
C ALA A 159 -7.95 30.36 1.11
N TYR A 160 -6.66 30.39 1.46
CA TYR A 160 -5.60 30.96 0.61
C TYR A 160 -4.24 30.29 0.85
N ILE A 161 -3.31 30.54 -0.07
CA ILE A 161 -1.88 30.20 0.12
C ILE A 161 -1.18 31.45 0.66
N TYR A 162 -0.58 31.36 1.85
CA TYR A 162 0.17 32.44 2.48
C TYR A 162 1.49 32.71 1.75
N LYS A 163 1.79 33.99 1.52
CA LYS A 163 3.05 34.49 0.94
C LYS A 163 3.44 35.79 1.63
N LEU A 164 4.72 35.96 1.99
CA LEU A 164 5.20 37.19 2.63
C LEU A 164 5.04 38.38 1.65
N GLY A 165 4.18 39.33 2.00
CA GLY A 165 3.60 40.25 1.03
C GLY A 165 4.43 41.48 0.69
N ASN A 166 5.22 41.41 -0.38
CA ASN A 166 5.78 42.61 -1.04
C ASN A 166 4.74 43.28 -1.98
N GLY A 167 4.83 44.60 -2.19
CA GLY A 167 3.91 45.40 -3.02
C GLY A 167 2.94 46.30 -2.23
N SER A 168 2.31 47.25 -2.92
CA SER A 168 1.54 48.35 -2.30
C SER A 168 0.08 48.01 -2.01
N ARG A 169 -0.42 48.46 -0.85
CA ARG A 169 -1.84 48.40 -0.46
C ARG A 169 -2.70 49.31 -1.35
N THR A 170 -3.96 48.93 -1.57
CA THR A 170 -5.02 49.80 -2.10
C THR A 170 -5.96 50.28 -0.98
N ASN A 171 -6.66 51.38 -1.21
CA ASN A 171 -7.76 51.86 -0.38
C ASN A 171 -9.13 51.73 -1.08
N PHE A 172 -9.15 51.23 -2.32
CA PHE A 172 -10.38 50.98 -3.09
C PHE A 172 -10.94 49.59 -2.76
N TRP A 173 -12.22 49.53 -2.39
CA TRP A 173 -12.95 48.30 -2.10
C TRP A 173 -13.82 47.89 -3.28
N PHE A 174 -13.75 46.61 -3.65
CA PHE A 174 -14.55 46.02 -4.73
C PHE A 174 -15.89 45.51 -4.19
N VAL A 175 -16.97 46.16 -4.63
CA VAL A 175 -18.36 45.76 -4.35
C VAL A 175 -18.69 44.51 -5.16
N VAL A 176 -19.38 43.56 -4.54
CA VAL A 176 -19.73 42.25 -5.12
C VAL A 176 -21.20 41.93 -4.81
N PRO A 177 -21.92 41.12 -5.62
CA PRO A 177 -23.37 40.95 -5.47
C PRO A 177 -23.89 40.35 -4.15
N GLN A 178 -23.02 40.06 -3.19
CA GLN A 178 -23.33 39.44 -1.90
C GLN A 178 -23.08 40.37 -0.69
N ALA A 179 -22.52 41.56 -0.90
CA ALA A 179 -22.23 42.55 0.16
C ALA A 179 -22.13 43.97 -0.43
N ILE A 180 -22.62 45.00 0.28
CA ILE A 180 -22.59 46.40 -0.19
C ILE A 180 -21.85 47.33 0.78
N THR A 181 -21.19 48.37 0.25
CA THR A 181 -20.34 49.27 1.05
C THR A 181 -21.09 49.95 2.19
N GLN A 182 -22.39 50.22 2.01
CA GLN A 182 -23.26 50.83 3.03
C GLN A 182 -23.29 50.04 4.35
N ASP A 183 -23.02 48.73 4.32
CA ASP A 183 -23.02 47.90 5.52
C ASP A 183 -21.88 48.19 6.49
N TYR A 184 -20.80 48.83 6.00
CA TYR A 184 -19.58 49.09 6.76
C TYR A 184 -19.36 50.58 7.05
N ASN A 185 -20.34 51.44 6.74
CA ASN A 185 -20.22 52.90 6.89
C ASN A 185 -20.27 53.41 8.34
N ASN A 186 -20.75 52.62 9.31
CA ASN A 186 -20.98 53.05 10.70
C ASN A 186 -20.45 52.02 11.72
N LEU A 187 -19.13 51.84 11.77
CA LEU A 187 -18.45 50.90 12.66
C LEU A 187 -18.07 51.53 14.01
N GLN A 188 -19.05 51.66 14.91
CA GLN A 188 -18.79 52.14 16.29
C GLN A 188 -17.95 51.12 17.06
N GLY A 189 -16.69 51.46 17.35
CA GLY A 189 -15.74 50.59 18.06
C GLY A 189 -15.14 49.45 17.22
N LEU A 190 -15.55 49.29 15.96
CA LEU A 190 -15.15 48.19 15.07
C LEU A 190 -14.34 48.68 13.86
N ASP A 191 -13.63 47.77 13.20
CA ASP A 191 -12.93 47.94 11.92
C ASP A 191 -13.39 46.89 10.89
N CYS A 192 -13.11 47.15 9.61
CA CYS A 192 -13.16 46.14 8.54
C CYS A 192 -11.88 45.28 8.58
N GLY A 193 -11.93 44.12 9.25
CA GLY A 193 -10.84 43.16 9.21
C GLY A 193 -11.00 42.15 8.07
N HIS A 194 -9.89 41.68 7.50
CA HIS A 194 -9.90 40.71 6.41
C HIS A 194 -9.79 39.27 6.95
N LEU A 195 -10.43 38.30 6.28
CA LEU A 195 -10.11 36.89 6.51
C LEU A 195 -8.90 36.42 5.67
N THR A 196 -8.72 36.93 4.45
CA THR A 196 -7.46 36.84 3.69
C THR A 196 -6.72 38.17 3.78
N PRO A 197 -5.68 38.33 4.61
CA PRO A 197 -5.00 39.61 4.84
C PRO A 197 -4.10 40.02 3.67
N CYS A 198 -4.00 41.32 3.40
CA CYS A 198 -3.18 41.81 2.29
C CYS A 198 -1.67 41.75 2.55
N CYS A 199 -1.23 41.58 3.80
CA CYS A 199 0.15 41.26 4.16
C CYS A 199 0.53 39.80 3.84
N HIS A 200 -0.45 38.89 3.73
CA HIS A 200 -0.27 37.48 3.37
C HIS A 200 -0.29 37.22 1.85
N GLN A 201 -0.28 38.28 1.03
CA GLN A 201 -0.35 38.22 -0.43
C GLN A 201 0.80 38.96 -1.11
N SER A 202 1.40 38.34 -2.12
CA SER A 202 2.56 38.86 -2.84
C SER A 202 2.16 39.54 -4.17
N GLY A 203 2.62 40.78 -4.38
CA GLY A 203 2.40 41.54 -5.61
C GLY A 203 1.06 42.27 -5.64
N ASN A 204 1.02 43.39 -6.37
CA ASN A 204 -0.08 44.35 -6.33
C ASN A 204 -1.44 43.73 -6.69
N GLU A 205 -1.55 42.97 -7.80
CA GLU A 205 -2.79 42.30 -8.20
C GLU A 205 -3.39 41.43 -7.06
N SER A 206 -2.57 40.56 -6.47
CA SER A 206 -2.97 39.65 -5.39
C SER A 206 -3.35 40.40 -4.11
N LYS A 207 -2.66 41.51 -3.81
CA LYS A 207 -3.00 42.40 -2.70
C LYS A 207 -4.27 43.20 -2.94
N TRP A 208 -4.60 43.55 -4.18
CA TRP A 208 -5.84 44.27 -4.51
C TRP A 208 -7.05 43.33 -4.48
N ALA A 209 -6.88 42.07 -4.86
CA ALA A 209 -7.93 41.05 -4.79
C ALA A 209 -8.51 40.83 -3.37
N THR A 210 -7.73 41.07 -2.30
CA THR A 210 -8.23 40.90 -0.92
C THR A 210 -9.25 41.94 -0.49
N PHE A 211 -9.29 43.11 -1.16
CA PHE A 211 -10.21 44.21 -0.84
C PHE A 211 -11.60 44.01 -1.46
N THR A 212 -12.12 42.79 -1.39
CA THR A 212 -13.48 42.41 -1.79
C THR A 212 -14.40 42.38 -0.58
N LEU A 213 -15.62 42.91 -0.68
CA LEU A 213 -16.52 43.02 0.48
C LEU A 213 -16.91 41.65 1.09
N THR A 214 -16.85 40.56 0.31
CA THR A 214 -17.08 39.18 0.82
C THR A 214 -15.92 38.61 1.65
N ASN A 215 -14.75 39.26 1.67
CA ASN A 215 -13.59 38.86 2.48
C ASN A 215 -13.52 39.60 3.84
N ILE A 216 -14.47 40.48 4.13
CA ILE A 216 -14.50 41.32 5.34
C ILE A 216 -15.32 40.66 6.44
N VAL A 217 -14.86 40.81 7.68
CA VAL A 217 -15.70 40.72 8.89
C VAL A 217 -15.57 41.99 9.74
N PRO A 218 -16.61 42.42 10.46
CA PRO A 218 -16.45 43.42 11.51
C PRO A 218 -15.55 42.86 12.63
N GLN A 219 -14.51 43.60 13.02
CA GLN A 219 -13.61 43.21 14.11
C GLN A 219 -13.51 44.30 15.16
N ASP A 220 -13.28 43.95 16.43
CA ASP A 220 -12.97 44.92 17.48
C ASP A 220 -11.64 45.65 17.19
N LYS A 221 -11.59 46.98 17.40
CA LYS A 221 -10.41 47.80 17.11
C LYS A 221 -9.16 47.42 17.92
N ALA A 222 -9.30 47.02 19.18
CA ALA A 222 -8.17 46.60 20.01
C ALA A 222 -7.67 45.21 19.63
N LEU A 223 -8.55 44.32 19.16
CA LEU A 223 -8.15 43.05 18.56
C LEU A 223 -7.43 43.26 17.22
N ASN A 224 -8.08 43.96 16.28
CA ASN A 224 -7.60 44.21 14.91
C ASN A 224 -6.31 45.04 14.85
N GLY A 225 -6.14 46.01 15.76
CA GLY A 225 -4.91 46.80 15.88
C GLY A 225 -3.82 46.14 16.74
N GLY A 226 -4.18 45.15 17.58
CA GLY A 226 -3.29 44.53 18.56
C GLY A 226 -2.97 43.07 18.24
N ALA A 227 -3.47 42.14 19.06
CA ALA A 227 -3.08 40.72 19.01
C ALA A 227 -3.37 40.03 17.66
N TRP A 228 -4.37 40.48 16.90
CA TRP A 228 -4.62 39.96 15.56
C TRP A 228 -3.57 40.45 14.55
N LYS A 229 -3.18 41.72 14.64
CA LYS A 229 -2.10 42.30 13.82
C LYS A 229 -0.74 41.68 14.13
N GLU A 230 -0.42 41.41 15.39
CA GLU A 230 0.78 40.66 15.79
C GLU A 230 0.76 39.22 15.25
N PHE A 231 -0.43 38.60 15.18
CA PHE A 231 -0.58 37.30 14.56
C PHE A 231 -0.29 37.32 13.04
N GLU A 232 -0.87 38.28 12.31
CA GLU A 232 -0.67 38.45 10.86
C GLU A 232 0.79 38.81 10.51
N ASP A 233 1.33 39.87 11.12
CA ASP A 233 2.64 40.40 10.73
C ASP A 233 3.82 39.53 11.22
N GLN A 234 3.71 38.91 12.40
CA GLN A 234 4.83 38.22 13.05
C GLN A 234 4.60 36.72 13.24
N THR A 235 3.47 36.32 13.86
CA THR A 235 3.27 34.92 14.25
C THR A 235 3.19 34.02 13.01
N MET A 236 2.49 34.44 11.96
CA MET A 236 2.43 33.69 10.70
C MET A 236 3.80 33.53 10.04
N ALA A 237 4.62 34.58 9.98
CA ALA A 237 5.97 34.49 9.43
C ALA A 237 6.87 33.52 10.22
N GLN A 238 6.82 33.56 11.56
CA GLN A 238 7.59 32.66 12.43
C GLN A 238 7.09 31.20 12.36
N LYS A 239 5.78 30.97 12.47
CA LYS A 239 5.20 29.61 12.55
C LYS A 239 5.22 28.86 11.21
N THR A 240 5.39 29.57 10.10
CA THR A 240 5.50 28.99 8.75
C THR A 240 6.94 28.88 8.25
N GLN A 241 7.93 29.24 9.07
CA GLN A 241 9.35 29.20 8.70
C GLN A 241 9.79 27.76 8.36
N GLY A 242 10.04 27.50 7.08
CA GLY A 242 10.40 26.18 6.55
C GLY A 242 9.28 25.41 5.83
N CYS A 243 8.06 25.97 5.73
CA CYS A 243 6.99 25.40 4.92
C CYS A 243 7.27 25.59 3.41
N ASP A 244 7.02 24.55 2.60
CA ASP A 244 7.17 24.60 1.14
C ASP A 244 5.99 25.33 0.48
N THR A 245 4.78 25.12 1.02
CA THR A 245 3.58 25.90 0.71
C THR A 245 2.67 25.94 1.93
N THR A 246 2.37 27.13 2.44
CA THR A 246 1.47 27.29 3.59
C THR A 246 0.05 27.51 3.11
N TYR A 247 -0.84 26.58 3.42
CA TYR A 247 -2.28 26.72 3.21
C TYR A 247 -2.91 27.28 4.49
N VAL A 248 -3.75 28.29 4.36
CA VAL A 248 -4.39 28.97 5.49
C VAL A 248 -5.88 29.04 5.26
N ILE A 249 -6.65 28.67 6.28
CA ILE A 249 -8.09 28.92 6.33
C ILE A 249 -8.35 29.79 7.56
N THR A 250 -8.68 31.06 7.33
CA THR A 250 -9.15 31.98 8.38
C THR A 250 -10.67 31.95 8.37
N GLY A 251 -11.31 31.86 9.54
CA GLY A 251 -12.77 31.87 9.64
C GLY A 251 -13.30 32.61 10.86
N ALA A 252 -14.60 32.84 10.86
CA ALA A 252 -15.31 33.60 11.89
C ALA A 252 -16.40 32.73 12.55
N VAL A 253 -16.63 32.95 13.84
CA VAL A 253 -17.76 32.35 14.59
C VAL A 253 -18.80 33.45 14.80
N PRO A 254 -20.02 33.32 14.24
CA PRO A 254 -21.08 34.30 14.40
C PRO A 254 -21.36 34.66 15.87
N GLY A 255 -21.61 35.94 16.12
CA GLY A 255 -21.99 36.46 17.43
C GLY A 255 -23.49 36.74 17.54
N SER A 256 -23.90 37.33 18.67
CA SER A 256 -25.29 37.77 18.91
C SER A 256 -25.55 39.22 18.50
N THR A 257 -24.50 39.98 18.19
CA THR A 257 -24.53 41.39 17.80
C THR A 257 -24.47 41.58 16.28
N TYR A 258 -25.00 42.69 15.79
CA TYR A 258 -25.08 43.01 14.36
C TYR A 258 -24.93 44.51 14.13
N ILE A 259 -24.34 44.88 12.98
CA ILE A 259 -24.28 46.27 12.47
C ILE A 259 -25.31 46.49 11.35
N SER A 260 -25.30 47.67 10.72
CA SER A 260 -26.12 48.01 9.55
C SER A 260 -27.61 47.64 9.69
N SER A 261 -28.26 48.15 10.74
CA SER A 261 -29.67 47.87 11.05
C SER A 261 -30.01 46.37 11.13
N ARG A 262 -29.12 45.58 11.74
CA ARG A 262 -29.17 44.11 11.87
C ARG A 262 -28.90 43.30 10.59
N ARG A 263 -28.20 43.85 9.58
CA ARG A 263 -27.89 43.13 8.34
C ARG A 263 -26.63 42.26 8.42
N VAL A 264 -25.52 42.80 8.94
CA VAL A 264 -24.24 42.10 9.03
C VAL A 264 -23.98 41.68 10.48
N ASN A 265 -23.73 40.39 10.68
CA ASN A 265 -23.38 39.84 11.98
C ASN A 265 -21.97 40.25 12.43
N VAL A 266 -21.78 40.52 13.72
CA VAL A 266 -20.46 40.74 14.31
C VAL A 266 -20.01 39.42 14.96
N PRO A 267 -18.89 38.82 14.53
CA PRO A 267 -18.43 37.55 15.08
C PRO A 267 -17.91 37.68 16.51
N ASN A 268 -18.21 36.70 17.36
CA ASN A 268 -17.67 36.62 18.72
C ASN A 268 -16.20 36.17 18.75
N HIS A 269 -15.79 35.36 17.77
CA HIS A 269 -14.44 34.81 17.67
C HIS A 269 -13.98 34.72 16.21
N ILE A 270 -12.67 34.81 16.01
CA ILE A 270 -12.00 34.59 14.72
C ILE A 270 -10.94 33.51 14.94
N TRP A 271 -10.81 32.59 13.99
CA TRP A 271 -9.94 31.41 14.10
C TRP A 271 -9.11 31.23 12.83
N VAL A 272 -7.96 30.58 12.97
CA VAL A 272 -7.06 30.27 11.85
C VAL A 272 -6.61 28.83 11.91
N LEU A 273 -6.82 28.10 10.84
CA LEU A 273 -6.23 26.78 10.59
C LEU A 273 -5.07 26.96 9.60
N VAL A 274 -3.85 26.76 10.07
CA VAL A 274 -2.63 26.81 9.25
C VAL A 274 -2.19 25.38 8.94
N SER A 275 -2.30 24.98 7.67
CA SER A 275 -1.77 23.72 7.18
C SER A 275 -0.48 23.96 6.39
N CYS A 276 0.64 23.80 7.10
CA CYS A 276 1.97 23.80 6.50
C CYS A 276 2.11 22.57 5.60
N LEU A 277 2.02 22.74 4.29
CA LEU A 277 2.41 21.69 3.36
C LEU A 277 3.94 21.65 3.32
N TRP A 278 4.47 20.77 4.16
CA TRP A 278 5.73 20.09 3.92
C TRP A 278 5.56 19.20 2.67
N LEU A 279 5.43 19.82 1.49
CA LEU A 279 5.89 19.15 0.28
C LEU A 279 7.37 18.78 0.51
N GLY A 280 7.78 17.68 -0.12
CA GLY A 280 9.08 17.07 0.13
C GLY A 280 10.23 17.86 -0.48
N HIS A 281 10.50 19.09 -0.04
CA HIS A 281 11.82 19.70 -0.25
C HIS A 281 12.84 18.94 0.60
N SER A 282 13.48 17.99 -0.09
CA SER A 282 14.04 16.74 0.41
C SER A 282 15.52 16.82 0.61
N GLU A 283 15.95 16.26 1.73
CA GLU A 283 17.32 16.11 2.19
C GLU A 283 17.29 14.95 3.21
N VAL A 284 18.08 13.87 3.02
CA VAL A 284 17.95 12.57 3.73
C VAL A 284 16.48 12.13 3.93
N VAL A 285 15.88 11.57 2.89
CA VAL A 285 14.47 11.14 2.89
C VAL A 285 14.26 9.83 3.67
N LYS A 286 13.00 9.51 3.96
CA LYS A 286 12.61 8.26 4.66
C LYS A 286 12.46 7.06 3.73
N SER A 287 12.04 7.28 2.49
CA SER A 287 12.12 6.33 1.37
C SER A 287 12.19 7.11 0.06
N PHE A 288 12.60 6.47 -1.04
CA PHE A 288 12.60 7.13 -2.35
C PHE A 288 11.20 7.26 -2.95
N GLU A 289 10.33 6.29 -2.68
CA GLU A 289 8.96 6.16 -3.21
C GLU A 289 8.14 7.44 -3.04
N THR A 290 8.26 8.09 -1.89
CA THR A 290 7.48 9.28 -1.53
C THR A 290 8.17 10.61 -1.84
N SER A 291 9.38 10.61 -2.40
CA SER A 291 10.24 11.81 -2.37
C SER A 291 11.13 12.05 -3.59
N CYS A 292 11.60 11.00 -4.28
CA CYS A 292 12.18 11.14 -5.61
C CYS A 292 12.03 9.86 -6.47
N PRO A 293 10.81 9.32 -6.62
CA PRO A 293 10.58 8.08 -7.36
C PRO A 293 10.88 8.22 -8.87
N GLN A 294 10.83 9.43 -9.42
CA GLN A 294 11.01 9.69 -10.86
C GLN A 294 12.38 9.26 -11.44
N PHE A 295 13.38 8.99 -10.61
CA PHE A 295 14.68 8.49 -11.06
C PHE A 295 14.73 6.96 -11.24
N PHE A 296 13.66 6.26 -10.89
CA PHE A 296 13.55 4.81 -10.96
C PHE A 296 12.58 4.38 -12.05
N PHE A 297 12.87 3.24 -12.70
CA PHE A 297 11.96 2.69 -13.70
C PHE A 297 10.63 2.32 -13.05
N ARG A 298 9.52 2.85 -13.59
CA ARG A 298 8.16 2.71 -13.04
C ARG A 298 8.03 3.18 -11.58
N GLU A 299 8.82 4.16 -11.15
CA GLU A 299 8.73 4.80 -9.83
C GLU A 299 9.05 3.90 -8.62
N ILE A 300 9.55 2.67 -8.85
CA ILE A 300 9.84 1.66 -7.82
C ILE A 300 11.34 1.65 -7.48
N PRO A 301 11.77 1.86 -6.23
CA PRO A 301 13.18 1.70 -5.84
C PRO A 301 13.56 0.22 -5.60
N PRO A 302 14.87 -0.07 -5.46
CA PRO A 302 15.33 -1.34 -4.90
C PRO A 302 14.88 -1.60 -3.46
N ASN A 303 14.72 -2.87 -3.11
CA ASN A 303 14.20 -3.35 -1.83
C ASN A 303 15.23 -3.32 -0.67
N GLU A 304 14.74 -3.62 0.53
CA GLU A 304 15.49 -3.61 1.80
C GLU A 304 16.69 -4.58 1.83
N ALA A 305 16.79 -5.54 0.88
CA ALA A 305 17.96 -6.41 0.78
C ALA A 305 19.27 -5.62 0.52
N LEU A 306 19.19 -4.46 -0.15
CA LEU A 306 20.32 -3.55 -0.32
C LEU A 306 20.48 -2.54 0.83
N GLU A 307 19.64 -2.56 1.86
CA GLU A 307 19.68 -1.53 2.92
C GLU A 307 20.86 -1.73 3.89
N PRO A 308 21.83 -0.79 3.96
CA PRO A 308 22.98 -0.93 4.85
C PRO A 308 22.56 -0.71 6.32
N GLN A 309 23.41 -1.12 7.27
CA GLN A 309 23.10 -1.01 8.72
C GLN A 309 22.86 0.44 9.23
N LYS A 310 23.28 1.45 8.47
CA LYS A 310 23.02 2.88 8.76
C LYS A 310 22.74 3.62 7.45
N PRO A 311 21.52 3.52 6.89
CA PRO A 311 21.19 4.09 5.61
C PRO A 311 21.05 5.62 5.67
N ALA A 312 21.22 6.22 4.50
CA ALA A 312 20.62 7.50 4.13
C ALA A 312 20.11 7.37 2.69
N TRP A 313 18.81 7.57 2.51
CA TRP A 313 18.19 7.75 1.20
C TRP A 313 18.37 9.23 0.82
N ILE A 314 19.16 9.52 -0.20
CA ILE A 314 19.51 10.89 -0.60
C ILE A 314 18.88 11.18 -1.96
N CYS A 315 17.85 12.05 -1.99
CA CYS A 315 17.40 12.68 -3.22
C CYS A 315 18.39 13.81 -3.54
N GLN A 316 19.27 13.58 -4.51
CA GLN A 316 20.46 14.38 -4.75
C GLN A 316 20.08 15.73 -5.36
N ARG A 317 20.24 16.79 -4.56
CA ARG A 317 19.69 18.11 -4.83
C ARG A 317 20.81 19.15 -4.96
N TYR A 318 20.86 19.85 -6.10
CA TYR A 318 21.80 20.94 -6.35
C TYR A 318 21.05 22.17 -6.84
N LYS A 319 21.34 23.37 -6.30
CA LYS A 319 20.62 24.62 -6.62
C LYS A 319 19.09 24.46 -6.57
N ASN A 320 18.60 23.79 -5.54
CA ASN A 320 17.19 23.45 -5.30
C ASN A 320 16.50 22.49 -6.31
N GLN A 321 17.18 22.03 -7.38
CA GLN A 321 16.69 21.00 -8.31
C GLN A 321 17.23 19.62 -7.92
N TYR A 322 16.44 18.55 -8.16
CA TYR A 322 16.90 17.16 -8.01
C TYR A 322 17.43 16.63 -9.33
N TYR A 323 18.51 15.83 -9.28
CA TYR A 323 19.12 15.25 -10.48
C TYR A 323 19.25 13.71 -10.45
N PHE A 324 19.27 13.10 -9.26
CA PHE A 324 19.31 11.64 -9.10
C PHE A 324 18.94 11.22 -7.66
N ALA A 325 18.91 9.92 -7.38
CA ALA A 325 18.79 9.35 -6.04
C ALA A 325 20.05 8.54 -5.68
N THR A 326 20.43 8.48 -4.40
CA THR A 326 21.57 7.67 -3.90
C THR A 326 21.24 7.06 -2.54
N LEU A 327 21.39 5.73 -2.40
CA LEU A 327 21.39 5.05 -1.09
C LEU A 327 22.82 5.00 -0.56
N TYR A 328 23.05 5.56 0.62
CA TYR A 328 24.40 5.74 1.20
C TYR A 328 24.53 5.04 2.56
N ASP A 329 25.58 4.25 2.75
CA ASP A 329 25.94 3.67 4.05
C ASP A 329 26.77 4.68 4.86
N ARG A 330 26.17 5.23 5.92
CA ARG A 330 26.82 6.20 6.83
C ARG A 330 27.86 5.56 7.76
N LYS A 331 27.83 4.24 7.96
CA LYS A 331 28.81 3.46 8.74
C LYS A 331 30.06 3.18 7.90
N MET A 332 29.91 2.75 6.65
CA MET A 332 31.02 2.44 5.73
C MET A 332 31.48 3.65 4.87
N ARG A 333 30.72 4.75 4.91
CA ARG A 333 30.91 5.99 4.13
C ARG A 333 30.96 5.79 2.61
N ILE A 334 30.17 4.84 2.11
CA ILE A 334 30.14 4.41 0.70
C ILE A 334 28.69 4.43 0.18
N PRO A 335 28.41 4.87 -1.06
CA PRO A 335 27.13 4.60 -1.68
C PRO A 335 26.97 3.10 -2.00
N VAL A 336 25.76 2.61 -1.75
CA VAL A 336 25.32 1.26 -2.14
C VAL A 336 24.84 1.28 -3.59
N TYR A 337 24.02 2.27 -3.95
CA TYR A 337 23.65 2.57 -5.34
C TYR A 337 23.27 4.04 -5.57
N SER A 338 23.41 4.50 -6.81
CA SER A 338 22.82 5.72 -7.36
C SER A 338 21.89 5.38 -8.53
N ALA A 339 20.68 5.95 -8.55
CA ALA A 339 19.67 5.77 -9.58
C ALA A 339 19.35 7.10 -10.28
N TYR A 340 19.35 7.11 -11.62
CA TYR A 340 19.24 8.31 -12.45
C TYR A 340 18.64 8.03 -13.83
N ILE A 341 18.25 9.10 -14.53
CA ILE A 341 17.87 9.04 -15.95
C ILE A 341 19.11 9.38 -16.80
N TYR A 342 19.40 8.57 -17.81
CA TYR A 342 20.51 8.76 -18.73
C TYR A 342 20.16 9.82 -19.79
N GLN A 343 20.85 10.97 -19.73
CA GLN A 343 20.61 12.17 -20.55
C GLN A 343 21.96 12.74 -21.04
N PRO A 344 22.72 12.05 -21.91
CA PRO A 344 24.05 12.51 -22.35
C PRO A 344 23.95 13.76 -23.26
N GLY A 345 24.78 14.77 -22.99
CA GLY A 345 24.82 15.99 -23.79
C GLY A 345 26.10 16.83 -23.63
N PRO A 346 26.16 18.01 -24.27
CA PRO A 346 27.39 18.81 -24.44
C PRO A 346 27.75 19.66 -23.21
N GLY A 347 28.07 19.03 -22.08
CA GLY A 347 28.41 19.72 -20.83
C GLY A 347 29.91 19.66 -20.45
N LYS A 348 30.49 20.80 -20.03
CA LYS A 348 31.88 20.87 -19.55
C LYS A 348 32.05 20.16 -18.21
N ARG A 349 33.05 19.28 -18.08
CA ARG A 349 33.33 18.55 -16.83
C ARG A 349 33.66 19.52 -15.66
N PRO A 350 32.93 19.46 -14.53
CA PRO A 350 33.25 20.21 -13.31
C PRO A 350 34.61 19.88 -12.70
N LYS A 351 35.09 20.76 -11.80
CA LYS A 351 36.32 20.59 -11.00
C LYS A 351 36.11 20.68 -9.48
N THR A 352 34.94 21.15 -9.04
CA THR A 352 34.58 21.29 -7.61
C THR A 352 34.09 19.95 -7.07
N TRP A 353 34.29 19.70 -5.77
CA TRP A 353 33.68 18.58 -5.05
C TRP A 353 32.70 19.11 -4.01
N LEU A 354 31.60 18.38 -3.82
CA LEU A 354 30.47 18.76 -2.96
C LEU A 354 30.23 17.67 -1.90
N VAL A 355 29.54 18.06 -0.83
CA VAL A 355 29.12 17.24 0.31
C VAL A 355 27.66 17.53 0.62
N GLU A 356 26.99 16.60 1.31
CA GLU A 356 25.57 16.69 1.67
C GLU A 356 25.43 17.28 3.09
N PRO A 357 25.07 18.56 3.28
CA PRO A 357 25.00 19.16 4.62
C PRO A 357 23.98 18.46 5.53
N GLN A 358 22.92 17.93 4.94
CA GLN A 358 21.84 17.20 5.59
C GLN A 358 22.28 15.90 6.30
N LEU A 359 23.41 15.30 5.90
CA LEU A 359 23.97 14.15 6.63
C LEU A 359 24.53 14.56 8.01
N ILE A 360 24.76 15.85 8.24
CA ILE A 360 25.22 16.43 9.51
C ILE A 360 24.02 16.74 10.42
N GLY A 361 22.87 17.12 9.85
CA GLY A 361 21.60 17.34 10.54
C GLY A 361 20.60 18.19 9.73
N PRO A 362 19.30 18.16 10.09
CA PRO A 362 18.20 18.78 9.33
C PRO A 362 18.09 20.32 9.50
N ILE A 363 19.15 20.97 9.97
CA ILE A 363 19.24 22.44 10.14
C ILE A 363 20.21 23.09 9.15
N TYR A 364 20.83 22.28 8.28
CA TYR A 364 21.79 22.70 7.27
C TYR A 364 21.13 22.79 5.88
N PRO A 365 21.81 23.30 4.84
CA PRO A 365 21.17 23.49 3.54
C PRO A 365 20.73 22.19 2.85
N LYS A 366 19.50 22.21 2.33
CA LYS A 366 18.89 21.11 1.54
C LYS A 366 19.53 20.84 0.19
N THR A 367 20.57 21.60 -0.18
CA THR A 367 21.33 21.47 -1.42
C THR A 367 22.73 21.04 -1.07
N MET A 368 23.29 20.13 -1.86
CA MET A 368 24.71 19.79 -1.78
C MET A 368 25.57 21.04 -1.91
N GLU A 369 26.61 21.14 -1.10
CA GLU A 369 27.41 22.34 -0.92
C GLU A 369 28.91 22.04 -0.87
N LYS A 370 29.74 23.07 -0.99
CA LYS A 370 31.19 22.93 -0.83
C LYS A 370 31.52 22.78 0.65
N GLU A 371 32.53 21.98 0.97
CA GLU A 371 33.07 21.90 2.34
C GLU A 371 33.41 23.28 2.89
N TRP A 372 34.04 24.13 2.06
CA TRP A 372 34.39 25.51 2.42
C TRP A 372 33.17 26.34 2.86
N THR A 373 32.01 26.17 2.21
CA THR A 373 30.77 26.86 2.60
C THR A 373 30.35 26.44 4.01
N LEU A 374 30.37 25.14 4.29
CA LEU A 374 29.98 24.61 5.60
C LEU A 374 30.94 25.01 6.72
N LEU A 375 32.25 24.98 6.45
CA LEU A 375 33.29 25.37 7.40
C LEU A 375 33.19 26.86 7.77
N ASN A 376 33.03 27.75 6.78
CA ASN A 376 33.19 29.20 6.98
C ASN A 376 31.87 29.97 7.14
N GLN A 377 30.78 29.56 6.47
CA GLN A 377 29.49 30.24 6.52
C GLN A 377 28.51 29.60 7.52
N TYR A 378 28.59 28.28 7.73
CA TYR A 378 27.74 27.55 8.67
C TYR A 378 28.47 27.11 9.96
N ASN A 379 29.72 27.55 10.13
CA ASN A 379 30.60 27.27 11.29
C ASN A 379 30.63 25.78 11.70
N VAL A 380 30.61 24.88 10.72
CA VAL A 380 30.69 23.43 10.94
C VAL A 380 32.14 23.05 11.15
N SER A 381 32.48 22.34 12.23
CA SER A 381 33.85 21.81 12.37
C SER A 381 34.14 20.71 11.35
N LEU A 382 35.36 20.65 10.84
CA LEU A 382 35.80 19.60 9.91
C LEU A 382 35.58 18.20 10.51
N GLU A 383 35.74 18.06 11.83
CA GLU A 383 35.45 16.82 12.54
C GLU A 383 33.96 16.44 12.40
N LYS A 384 33.03 17.34 12.73
CA LYS A 384 31.58 17.09 12.66
C LYS A 384 31.13 16.72 11.24
N LEU A 385 31.69 17.40 10.22
CA LEU A 385 31.49 17.02 8.82
C LEU A 385 32.02 15.61 8.54
N SER A 386 33.27 15.31 8.93
CA SER A 386 33.92 14.01 8.70
C SER A 386 33.25 12.84 9.44
N GLN A 387 32.60 13.09 10.58
CA GLN A 387 31.84 12.07 11.29
C GLN A 387 30.63 11.63 10.46
N SER A 388 29.96 12.57 9.78
CA SER A 388 28.71 12.36 9.03
C SER A 388 28.84 11.57 7.71
N GLN A 389 29.93 11.77 6.97
CA GLN A 389 30.10 11.31 5.58
C GLN A 389 31.58 11.28 5.17
N ALA A 390 31.86 10.82 3.95
CA ALA A 390 33.17 10.93 3.31
C ALA A 390 33.47 12.39 2.92
N ILE A 391 34.68 12.86 3.21
CA ILE A 391 35.14 14.23 2.91
C ILE A 391 36.25 14.22 1.86
N LEU A 392 36.52 15.36 1.23
CA LEU A 392 37.50 15.48 0.14
C LEU A 392 38.91 15.09 0.60
N HIS A 393 39.20 15.27 1.89
CA HIS A 393 40.44 14.78 2.52
C HIS A 393 40.58 13.25 2.45
N ASP A 394 39.48 12.49 2.59
CA ASP A 394 39.51 11.02 2.57
C ASP A 394 39.98 10.50 1.20
N TYR A 395 39.72 11.26 0.14
CA TYR A 395 40.14 10.99 -1.23
C TYR A 395 41.38 11.79 -1.66
N LYS A 396 42.23 12.26 -0.73
CA LYS A 396 43.56 12.81 -1.05
C LYS A 396 44.60 11.68 -1.08
N ASN A 397 45.65 11.88 -1.88
CA ASN A 397 46.83 11.01 -1.97
C ASN A 397 46.50 9.52 -2.25
N LEU A 398 45.50 9.27 -3.11
CA LEU A 398 45.21 7.94 -3.62
C LEU A 398 46.40 7.41 -4.45
N THR A 399 46.61 6.10 -4.43
CA THR A 399 47.62 5.39 -5.23
C THR A 399 46.96 4.16 -5.83
N GLY A 400 47.00 3.97 -7.15
CA GLY A 400 46.27 2.91 -7.84
C GLY A 400 44.74 3.09 -7.88
N LEU A 401 44.20 4.18 -7.33
CA LEU A 401 42.77 4.40 -7.15
C LEU A 401 42.33 5.78 -7.65
N ASN A 402 41.16 5.82 -8.29
CA ASN A 402 40.45 7.01 -8.73
C ASN A 402 39.17 7.27 -7.89
N ARG A 403 38.63 8.48 -8.03
CA ARG A 403 37.30 8.86 -7.50
C ARG A 403 36.22 8.39 -8.49
N GLY A 404 35.93 7.08 -8.46
CA GLY A 404 34.92 6.44 -9.30
C GLY A 404 33.53 6.99 -9.00
N HIS A 405 32.74 7.25 -10.02
CA HIS A 405 31.36 7.76 -9.87
C HIS A 405 30.37 6.60 -10.06
N LEU A 406 29.28 6.58 -9.29
CA LEU A 406 28.17 5.67 -9.57
C LEU A 406 27.23 6.28 -10.61
N ASN A 407 26.73 7.50 -10.36
CA ASN A 407 26.09 8.32 -11.40
C ASN A 407 27.19 9.10 -12.17
N PRO A 408 27.52 8.76 -13.43
CA PRO A 408 28.69 9.32 -14.11
C PRO A 408 28.37 10.64 -14.80
N ASN A 409 29.24 11.64 -14.60
CA ASN A 409 29.17 12.96 -15.25
C ASN A 409 28.99 12.95 -16.80
N GLY A 410 29.33 11.86 -17.50
CA GLY A 410 29.13 11.75 -18.94
C GLY A 410 27.67 11.56 -19.35
N HIS A 411 26.82 11.07 -18.43
CA HIS A 411 25.42 10.69 -18.69
C HIS A 411 24.42 11.83 -18.45
N HIS A 412 24.91 13.06 -18.33
CA HIS A 412 24.14 14.30 -18.08
C HIS A 412 24.44 15.34 -19.16
N ASP A 413 23.55 16.28 -19.43
CA ASP A 413 23.62 17.17 -20.60
C ASP A 413 24.12 18.58 -20.26
N ASP A 414 23.56 19.21 -19.23
CA ASP A 414 23.91 20.56 -18.78
C ASP A 414 25.06 20.58 -17.74
N TYR A 415 25.54 21.77 -17.39
CA TYR A 415 26.60 21.91 -16.38
C TYR A 415 26.11 21.62 -14.95
N SER A 416 24.84 21.87 -14.64
CA SER A 416 24.26 21.78 -13.29
C SER A 416 23.96 20.34 -12.88
N SER A 417 23.35 19.56 -13.78
CA SER A 417 23.20 18.11 -13.67
C SER A 417 24.57 17.42 -13.57
N ARG A 418 25.52 17.78 -14.44
CA ARG A 418 26.93 17.34 -14.31
C ARG A 418 27.57 17.76 -12.99
N MET A 419 27.28 18.96 -12.47
CA MET A 419 27.82 19.42 -11.19
C MET A 419 27.26 18.61 -10.01
N ALA A 420 25.98 18.20 -10.08
CA ALA A 420 25.35 17.36 -9.06
C ALA A 420 26.04 15.99 -8.93
N THR A 421 26.63 15.43 -9.99
CA THR A 421 27.33 14.12 -9.89
C THR A 421 28.62 14.17 -9.05
N PHE A 422 29.13 15.36 -8.71
CA PHE A 422 30.37 15.57 -7.96
C PHE A 422 30.16 15.72 -6.44
N THR A 423 29.05 15.22 -5.90
CA THR A 423 28.93 14.97 -4.46
C THR A 423 29.71 13.72 -4.06
N LEU A 424 30.44 13.78 -2.95
CA LEU A 424 31.21 12.64 -2.42
C LEU A 424 30.33 11.48 -1.93
N THR A 425 29.03 11.70 -1.77
CA THR A 425 28.08 10.60 -1.53
C THR A 425 27.83 9.74 -2.77
N ASN A 426 28.18 10.21 -3.98
CA ASN A 426 28.08 9.47 -5.25
C ASN A 426 29.41 8.77 -5.65
N ILE A 427 30.43 8.80 -4.78
CA ILE A 427 31.81 8.42 -5.11
C ILE A 427 32.27 7.19 -4.33
N VAL A 428 33.09 6.36 -5.00
CA VAL A 428 33.79 5.21 -4.42
C VAL A 428 35.29 5.22 -4.74
N PRO A 429 36.13 4.53 -3.94
CA PRO A 429 37.51 4.24 -4.32
C PRO A 429 37.52 3.13 -5.39
N GLN A 430 37.64 3.51 -6.65
CA GLN A 430 37.67 2.59 -7.81
C GLN A 430 39.11 2.39 -8.28
N ASP A 431 39.50 1.19 -8.75
CA ASP A 431 40.84 1.01 -9.33
C ASP A 431 41.06 1.90 -10.56
N GLU A 432 42.25 2.48 -10.69
CA GLU A 432 42.56 3.42 -11.76
C GLU A 432 42.46 2.79 -13.15
N LYS A 433 42.77 1.50 -13.30
CA LYS A 433 42.72 0.77 -14.57
C LYS A 433 41.28 0.48 -14.96
N LEU A 434 40.45 0.00 -14.02
CA LEU A 434 39.02 -0.23 -14.27
C LEU A 434 38.30 1.09 -14.58
N ASN A 435 38.50 2.12 -13.76
CA ASN A 435 37.92 3.47 -13.92
C ASN A 435 38.33 4.10 -15.27
N GLY A 436 39.59 3.97 -15.71
CA GLY A 436 40.04 4.53 -16.98
C GLY A 436 39.71 3.65 -18.21
N GLY A 437 39.66 2.34 -18.02
CA GLY A 437 39.53 1.32 -19.06
C GLY A 437 38.11 0.78 -19.21
N ALA A 438 37.88 -0.45 -18.76
CA ALA A 438 36.69 -1.22 -19.09
C ALA A 438 35.39 -0.58 -18.57
N TRP A 439 35.41 0.07 -17.40
CA TRP A 439 34.23 0.76 -16.86
C TRP A 439 33.89 2.03 -17.65
N ASN A 440 34.90 2.84 -17.97
CA ASN A 440 34.75 4.00 -18.86
C ASN A 440 34.31 3.59 -20.28
N ASN A 441 34.73 2.42 -20.77
CA ASN A 441 34.23 1.85 -22.03
C ASN A 441 32.74 1.45 -21.92
N TYR A 442 32.31 0.89 -20.78
CA TYR A 442 30.89 0.64 -20.52
C TYR A 442 30.07 1.94 -20.54
N GLU A 443 30.50 2.95 -19.77
CA GLU A 443 29.84 4.26 -19.71
C GLU A 443 29.78 4.95 -21.08
N GLN A 444 30.91 5.17 -21.74
CA GLN A 444 30.99 6.02 -22.93
C GLN A 444 30.53 5.32 -24.21
N GLN A 445 30.73 4.00 -24.35
CA GLN A 445 30.39 3.26 -25.58
C GLN A 445 29.20 2.33 -25.42
N THR A 446 29.14 1.54 -24.35
CA THR A 446 28.13 0.48 -24.21
C THR A 446 26.76 1.05 -23.85
N MET A 447 26.69 2.01 -22.93
CA MET A 447 25.44 2.73 -22.62
C MET A 447 24.93 3.48 -23.84
N MET A 448 25.80 4.19 -24.56
CA MET A 448 25.43 4.93 -25.77
C MET A 448 24.86 4.01 -26.86
N ARG A 449 25.53 2.87 -27.13
CA ARG A 449 25.07 1.89 -28.12
C ARG A 449 23.76 1.21 -27.72
N ARG A 450 23.60 0.82 -26.46
CA ARG A 450 22.39 0.13 -25.97
C ARG A 450 21.18 1.06 -25.81
N THR A 451 21.42 2.35 -25.61
CA THR A 451 20.38 3.41 -25.54
C THR A 451 19.89 3.89 -26.92
N GLN A 452 20.36 3.30 -28.03
CA GLN A 452 19.86 3.66 -29.36
C GLN A 452 18.37 3.30 -29.53
N GLY A 453 17.57 4.30 -29.92
CA GLY A 453 16.13 4.17 -30.12
C GLY A 453 15.30 4.16 -28.83
N CYS A 454 15.82 4.68 -27.72
CA CYS A 454 15.10 4.79 -26.45
C CYS A 454 14.51 6.19 -26.27
N THR A 455 13.26 6.27 -25.83
CA THR A 455 12.61 7.54 -25.42
C THR A 455 13.14 7.99 -24.05
N THR A 456 13.47 7.05 -23.16
CA THR A 456 14.03 7.33 -21.83
C THR A 456 14.79 6.09 -21.35
N THR A 457 15.96 6.26 -20.73
CA THR A 457 16.70 5.15 -20.11
C THR A 457 16.93 5.45 -18.63
N TYR A 458 16.38 4.61 -17.76
CA TYR A 458 16.66 4.60 -16.32
C TYR A 458 17.88 3.74 -16.05
N VAL A 459 18.74 4.14 -15.12
CA VAL A 459 19.97 3.42 -14.76
C VAL A 459 20.13 3.41 -13.25
N ILE A 460 20.49 2.25 -12.71
CA ILE A 460 20.92 2.07 -11.32
C ILE A 460 22.34 1.52 -11.35
N VAL A 461 23.28 2.25 -10.76
CA VAL A 461 24.69 1.84 -10.63
C VAL A 461 24.99 1.66 -9.15
N GLY A 462 25.65 0.58 -8.76
CA GLY A 462 25.96 0.29 -7.37
C GLY A 462 27.34 -0.31 -7.13
N ALA A 463 27.69 -0.40 -5.86
CA ALA A 463 28.99 -0.86 -5.41
C ALA A 463 28.83 -1.82 -4.23
N VAL A 464 29.30 -3.06 -4.40
CA VAL A 464 29.29 -4.07 -3.32
C VAL A 464 30.42 -3.72 -2.35
N PRO A 465 30.17 -3.56 -1.04
CA PRO A 465 31.22 -3.30 -0.06
C PRO A 465 32.35 -4.35 -0.12
N GLY A 466 33.56 -3.93 0.24
CA GLY A 466 34.74 -4.80 0.31
C GLY A 466 35.32 -4.89 1.72
N ASN A 467 36.34 -5.73 1.90
CA ASN A 467 37.05 -5.89 3.17
C ASN A 467 38.15 -4.82 3.38
N ASN A 468 38.36 -3.93 2.42
CA ASN A 468 39.45 -2.94 2.40
C ASN A 468 38.90 -1.51 2.58
N TYR A 469 39.73 -0.60 3.09
CA TYR A 469 39.36 0.79 3.37
C TYR A 469 40.49 1.75 3.01
N ILE A 470 40.15 2.97 2.59
CA ILE A 470 41.07 4.10 2.45
C ILE A 470 41.00 5.01 3.69
N ALA A 471 41.78 6.10 3.71
CA ALA A 471 41.72 7.15 4.73
C ALA A 471 41.75 6.63 6.18
N LYS A 472 42.70 5.73 6.49
CA LYS A 472 42.88 5.08 7.81
C LYS A 472 41.60 4.40 8.34
N GLY A 473 40.84 3.74 7.46
CA GLY A 473 39.61 3.02 7.83
C GLY A 473 38.31 3.83 7.72
N ARG A 474 38.35 5.08 7.24
CA ARG A 474 37.17 5.95 7.21
C ARG A 474 36.18 5.61 6.10
N VAL A 475 36.65 5.21 4.92
CA VAL A 475 35.84 5.00 3.70
C VAL A 475 36.16 3.64 3.09
N ASN A 476 35.12 2.84 2.83
CA ASN A 476 35.26 1.48 2.27
C ASN A 476 35.71 1.50 0.79
N LYS A 477 36.62 0.59 0.40
CA LYS A 477 36.88 0.25 -1.01
C LYS A 477 35.93 -0.91 -1.37
N PRO A 478 35.03 -0.75 -2.35
CA PRO A 478 34.12 -1.82 -2.75
C PRO A 478 34.87 -3.01 -3.35
N SER A 479 34.29 -4.20 -3.24
CA SER A 479 34.75 -5.42 -3.91
C SER A 479 34.35 -5.43 -5.39
N HIS A 480 33.15 -4.97 -5.71
CA HIS A 480 32.60 -4.95 -7.07
C HIS A 480 31.87 -3.65 -7.38
N LEU A 481 31.80 -3.27 -8.66
CA LEU A 481 30.84 -2.30 -9.18
C LEU A 481 29.87 -2.99 -10.13
N TRP A 482 28.62 -2.57 -10.15
CA TRP A 482 27.57 -3.12 -11.02
C TRP A 482 26.66 -2.03 -11.57
N SER A 483 25.97 -2.31 -12.67
CA SER A 483 25.00 -1.39 -13.26
C SER A 483 23.87 -2.16 -13.94
N ALA A 484 22.62 -1.73 -13.74
CA ALA A 484 21.42 -2.23 -14.38
C ALA A 484 20.68 -1.06 -15.07
N ALA A 485 20.19 -1.27 -16.29
CA ALA A 485 19.55 -0.21 -17.07
C ALA A 485 18.28 -0.68 -17.78
N CYS A 486 17.29 0.20 -17.86
CA CYS A 486 16.01 0.03 -18.54
C CYS A 486 15.79 1.14 -19.56
N CYS A 487 15.95 0.81 -20.83
CA CYS A 487 15.58 1.64 -21.97
C CYS A 487 14.10 1.42 -22.32
N MET A 488 13.26 2.43 -22.12
CA MET A 488 11.93 2.48 -22.72
C MET A 488 12.08 2.85 -24.20
N VAL A 489 11.76 1.93 -25.10
CA VAL A 489 11.68 2.22 -26.54
C VAL A 489 10.36 2.91 -26.83
N ASP A 490 9.28 2.26 -26.41
CA ASP A 490 7.91 2.76 -26.43
C ASP A 490 7.18 2.34 -25.13
N ASN A 491 5.85 2.44 -25.10
CA ASN A 491 5.04 2.15 -23.92
C ASN A 491 4.89 0.65 -23.59
N ASN A 492 5.18 -0.22 -24.56
CA ASN A 492 4.99 -1.67 -24.51
C ASN A 492 6.32 -2.43 -24.61
N TYR A 493 7.37 -1.82 -25.17
CA TYR A 493 8.69 -2.45 -25.34
C TYR A 493 9.81 -1.75 -24.54
N VAL A 494 10.48 -2.53 -23.69
CA VAL A 494 11.62 -2.11 -22.86
C VAL A 494 12.81 -3.00 -23.17
N LYS A 495 13.94 -2.40 -23.57
CA LYS A 495 15.24 -3.08 -23.63
C LYS A 495 15.90 -2.95 -22.26
N ALA A 496 16.49 -4.00 -21.73
CA ALA A 496 17.23 -3.92 -20.47
C ALA A 496 18.50 -4.79 -20.47
N TRP A 497 19.45 -4.44 -19.61
CA TRP A 497 20.73 -5.14 -19.46
C TRP A 497 21.36 -4.87 -18.09
N ALA A 498 22.30 -5.73 -17.70
CA ALA A 498 23.13 -5.57 -16.52
C ALA A 498 24.62 -5.72 -16.86
N VAL A 499 25.48 -5.21 -15.97
CA VAL A 499 26.91 -5.50 -15.94
C VAL A 499 27.43 -5.59 -14.50
N ILE A 500 28.53 -6.31 -14.30
CA ILE A 500 29.31 -6.34 -13.06
C ILE A 500 30.82 -6.35 -13.36
N ALA A 501 31.63 -5.82 -12.45
CA ALA A 501 33.07 -5.80 -12.49
C ALA A 501 33.66 -5.96 -11.09
N GLU A 502 34.63 -6.86 -10.90
CA GLU A 502 35.50 -6.86 -9.72
C GLU A 502 36.36 -5.59 -9.73
N ASN A 503 36.39 -4.86 -8.61
CA ASN A 503 36.92 -3.49 -8.57
C ASN A 503 38.42 -3.42 -8.90
N ASP A 504 39.19 -4.49 -8.70
CA ASP A 504 40.62 -4.59 -9.03
C ASP A 504 40.94 -5.29 -10.36
N LYS A 505 39.92 -5.69 -11.14
CA LYS A 505 40.08 -6.23 -12.49
C LYS A 505 39.61 -5.22 -13.53
N ASN A 506 40.40 -5.01 -14.58
CA ASN A 506 40.02 -4.15 -15.70
C ASN A 506 39.12 -4.88 -16.71
N GLU A 507 38.02 -5.44 -16.22
CA GLU A 507 37.08 -6.26 -16.99
C GLU A 507 35.65 -5.92 -16.57
N VAL A 508 34.71 -5.94 -17.52
CA VAL A 508 33.28 -5.72 -17.26
C VAL A 508 32.51 -6.87 -17.88
N GLN A 509 31.89 -7.68 -17.03
CA GLN A 509 31.05 -8.80 -17.44
C GLN A 509 29.65 -8.28 -17.80
N LEU A 510 29.11 -8.73 -18.94
CA LEU A 510 27.76 -8.41 -19.39
C LEU A 510 26.81 -9.51 -18.91
N LEU A 511 25.75 -9.12 -18.20
CA LEU A 511 24.76 -10.01 -17.63
C LEU A 511 23.34 -9.67 -18.12
N THR A 512 22.44 -10.65 -18.08
CA THR A 512 21.01 -10.35 -17.93
C THR A 512 20.73 -9.80 -16.53
N LEU A 513 19.55 -9.22 -16.37
CA LEU A 513 19.10 -8.70 -15.08
C LEU A 513 19.00 -9.81 -14.02
N GLY A 514 18.42 -10.96 -14.35
CA GLY A 514 18.29 -12.09 -13.41
C GLY A 514 19.64 -12.63 -12.93
N GLU A 515 20.62 -12.75 -13.82
CA GLU A 515 21.98 -13.17 -13.44
C GLU A 515 22.65 -12.16 -12.51
N LEU A 516 22.40 -10.85 -12.68
CA LEU A 516 22.85 -9.83 -11.73
C LEU A 516 22.11 -9.94 -10.38
N GLU A 517 20.80 -10.20 -10.37
CA GLU A 517 20.02 -10.41 -9.14
C GLU A 517 20.57 -11.58 -8.32
N ASP A 518 20.82 -12.73 -8.96
CA ASP A 518 21.40 -13.91 -8.32
C ASP A 518 22.82 -13.59 -7.79
N THR A 519 23.67 -12.96 -8.61
CA THR A 519 25.04 -12.57 -8.25
C THR A 519 25.09 -11.58 -7.07
N LEU A 520 24.21 -10.57 -7.05
CA LEU A 520 24.16 -9.60 -5.95
C LEU A 520 23.58 -10.22 -4.67
N THR A 521 22.66 -11.16 -4.79
CA THR A 521 22.11 -11.89 -3.63
C THR A 521 23.21 -12.69 -2.92
N GLU A 522 24.09 -13.37 -3.67
CA GLU A 522 25.29 -14.02 -3.13
C GLU A 522 26.28 -13.00 -2.55
N LEU A 523 26.67 -11.97 -3.32
CA LEU A 523 27.69 -11.00 -2.92
C LEU A 523 27.33 -10.12 -1.71
N TYR A 524 26.04 -9.85 -1.49
CA TYR A 524 25.57 -9.14 -0.28
C TYR A 524 25.27 -10.07 0.90
N GLY A 525 25.19 -11.39 0.69
CA GLY A 525 24.93 -12.39 1.73
C GLY A 525 23.55 -12.24 2.39
N ARG A 526 22.52 -11.93 1.60
CA ARG A 526 21.18 -11.51 2.06
C ARG A 526 20.07 -12.14 1.23
N GLY A 527 18.81 -11.84 1.58
CA GLY A 527 17.64 -12.21 0.78
C GLY A 527 17.61 -11.53 -0.59
N GLN A 528 16.66 -11.95 -1.42
CA GLN A 528 16.59 -11.64 -2.85
C GLN A 528 16.65 -10.12 -3.15
N VAL A 529 17.64 -9.71 -3.97
CA VAL A 529 17.94 -8.31 -4.28
C VAL A 529 17.04 -7.79 -5.41
N LEU A 530 15.84 -7.31 -5.07
CA LEU A 530 14.90 -6.75 -6.04
C LEU A 530 15.22 -5.28 -6.32
N ALA A 531 15.34 -4.91 -7.59
CA ALA A 531 15.42 -3.54 -8.08
C ALA A 531 14.45 -3.36 -9.24
N SER A 532 13.93 -2.15 -9.48
CA SER A 532 12.90 -1.90 -10.51
C SER A 532 13.27 -2.42 -11.90
N CYS A 533 14.55 -2.33 -12.28
CA CYS A 533 14.98 -2.88 -13.56
C CYS A 533 15.03 -4.41 -13.62
N LEU A 534 15.12 -5.12 -12.48
CA LEU A 534 15.21 -6.58 -12.43
C LEU A 534 13.87 -7.28 -12.75
N TRP A 535 12.75 -6.54 -12.76
CA TRP A 535 11.37 -7.00 -13.01
C TRP A 535 11.07 -7.57 -14.42
N LEU A 536 12.08 -7.84 -15.25
CA LEU A 536 11.91 -8.23 -16.66
C LEU A 536 12.36 -9.67 -16.98
N GLY A 537 12.65 -10.50 -15.98
CA GLY A 537 12.99 -11.92 -16.16
C GLY A 537 12.06 -12.89 -15.40
N HIS A 538 12.07 -14.16 -15.83
CA HIS A 538 11.63 -15.38 -15.13
C HIS A 538 10.13 -15.78 -15.07
N SER A 539 9.78 -16.78 -15.88
CA SER A 539 8.69 -17.73 -15.59
C SER A 539 8.82 -18.34 -14.20
N GLU A 540 7.69 -18.54 -13.55
CA GLU A 540 7.57 -19.25 -12.28
C GLU A 540 6.10 -19.57 -11.98
N VAL A 541 5.86 -20.39 -10.95
CA VAL A 541 4.66 -20.20 -10.14
C VAL A 541 4.87 -18.92 -9.34
N VAL A 542 4.24 -17.84 -9.75
CA VAL A 542 4.49 -16.51 -9.20
C VAL A 542 3.62 -16.25 -7.96
N LYS A 543 4.19 -15.60 -6.94
CA LYS A 543 3.43 -15.19 -5.74
C LYS A 543 2.24 -14.29 -6.10
N SER A 544 2.43 -13.41 -7.08
CA SER A 544 1.40 -12.56 -7.70
C SER A 544 1.73 -12.34 -9.18
N PHE A 545 0.79 -11.87 -10.00
CA PHE A 545 1.01 -11.63 -11.44
C PHE A 545 1.95 -10.44 -11.74
N THR A 546 2.71 -9.97 -10.75
CA THR A 546 3.72 -8.89 -10.81
C THR A 546 4.80 -9.08 -11.87
N ARG A 547 5.12 -10.34 -12.24
CA ARG A 547 6.06 -10.66 -13.32
C ARG A 547 5.44 -10.71 -14.72
N CYS A 548 4.12 -10.80 -14.85
CA CYS A 548 3.42 -10.75 -16.14
C CYS A 548 2.20 -9.81 -16.17
N PRO A 549 2.27 -8.60 -15.60
CA PRO A 549 1.13 -7.71 -15.45
C PRO A 549 0.66 -7.13 -16.80
N GLN A 550 1.50 -7.17 -17.83
CA GLN A 550 1.19 -6.69 -19.19
C GLN A 550 0.02 -7.42 -19.87
N PHE A 551 -0.47 -8.53 -19.32
CA PHE A 551 -1.64 -9.24 -19.84
C PHE A 551 -2.96 -8.78 -19.20
N PHE A 552 -2.91 -7.87 -18.23
CA PHE A 552 -4.07 -7.34 -17.52
C PHE A 552 -4.27 -5.86 -17.83
N TYR A 553 -5.52 -5.45 -18.05
CA TYR A 553 -5.83 -4.04 -18.26
C TYR A 553 -5.44 -3.21 -17.03
N ALA A 554 -4.86 -2.04 -17.26
CA ALA A 554 -4.24 -1.19 -16.24
C ALA A 554 -3.18 -1.91 -15.35
N GLN A 555 -2.65 -3.06 -15.79
CA GLN A 555 -1.76 -3.95 -15.02
C GLN A 555 -2.40 -4.56 -13.75
N THR A 556 -3.73 -4.53 -13.64
CA THR A 556 -4.48 -4.98 -12.45
C THR A 556 -5.19 -6.32 -12.74
N PRO A 557 -4.81 -7.43 -12.08
CA PRO A 557 -5.52 -8.69 -12.21
C PRO A 557 -6.89 -8.65 -11.50
N PRO A 558 -7.85 -9.52 -11.88
CA PRO A 558 -9.11 -9.68 -11.16
C PRO A 558 -8.89 -9.94 -9.66
N ASN A 559 -9.73 -9.31 -8.83
CA ASN A 559 -9.72 -9.47 -7.38
C ASN A 559 -9.80 -10.96 -6.96
N ASP A 560 -9.16 -11.31 -5.84
CA ASP A 560 -9.06 -12.69 -5.33
C ASP A 560 -10.40 -13.36 -4.97
N GLY A 561 -11.55 -12.69 -5.15
CA GLY A 561 -12.90 -13.29 -5.05
C GLY A 561 -13.22 -14.38 -6.09
N LEU A 562 -12.34 -14.59 -7.08
CA LEU A 562 -12.36 -15.75 -7.99
C LEU A 562 -11.35 -16.87 -7.60
N ARG A 563 -10.51 -16.66 -6.58
CA ARG A 563 -9.38 -17.55 -6.24
C ARG A 563 -9.83 -18.76 -5.40
N PRO A 564 -9.63 -20.01 -5.87
CA PRO A 564 -9.87 -21.20 -5.05
C PRO A 564 -8.77 -21.39 -3.99
N THR A 565 -9.06 -22.21 -2.97
CA THR A 565 -8.22 -22.42 -1.76
C THR A 565 -6.85 -23.07 -2.00
N ASN A 566 -6.59 -23.56 -3.22
CA ASN A 566 -5.29 -24.09 -3.65
C ASN A 566 -5.00 -23.64 -5.10
N ALA A 567 -4.88 -22.33 -5.28
CA ALA A 567 -4.63 -21.71 -6.58
C ALA A 567 -3.14 -21.41 -6.82
N ALA A 568 -2.61 -21.86 -7.95
CA ALA A 568 -1.36 -21.35 -8.52
C ALA A 568 -1.63 -20.11 -9.37
N ARG A 569 -0.71 -19.14 -9.37
CA ARG A 569 -0.64 -18.07 -10.37
C ARG A 569 0.57 -18.36 -11.24
N ILE A 570 0.39 -18.45 -12.55
CA ILE A 570 1.42 -18.88 -13.50
C ILE A 570 1.64 -17.77 -14.51
N CYS A 571 2.88 -17.31 -14.64
CA CYS A 571 3.31 -16.43 -15.72
C CYS A 571 3.91 -17.29 -16.84
N GLN A 572 3.09 -17.60 -17.84
CA GLN A 572 3.40 -18.58 -18.87
C GLN A 572 4.53 -18.07 -19.76
N ILE A 573 5.60 -18.86 -19.87
CA ILE A 573 6.72 -18.60 -20.78
C ILE A 573 6.81 -19.71 -21.81
N TYR A 574 7.20 -19.31 -23.01
CA TYR A 574 7.75 -20.20 -24.03
C TYR A 574 8.97 -19.50 -24.65
N GLU A 575 10.11 -20.18 -24.76
CA GLU A 575 11.40 -19.62 -25.24
C GLU A 575 11.83 -18.36 -24.47
N ASN A 576 11.86 -18.43 -23.13
CA ASN A 576 12.27 -17.33 -22.23
C ASN A 576 11.50 -15.99 -22.38
N LYS A 577 10.36 -15.97 -23.09
CA LYS A 577 9.46 -14.81 -23.21
C LYS A 577 8.11 -15.10 -22.56
N TYR A 578 7.56 -14.17 -21.79
CA TYR A 578 6.16 -14.23 -21.32
C TYR A 578 5.18 -14.20 -22.48
N ARG A 579 4.20 -15.09 -22.47
CA ARG A 579 3.19 -15.26 -23.54
C ARG A 579 1.77 -14.93 -23.08
N PHE A 580 1.38 -15.38 -21.88
CA PHE A 580 0.14 -15.01 -21.19
C PHE A 580 0.22 -15.29 -19.68
N ALA A 581 -0.85 -15.05 -18.93
CA ALA A 581 -0.95 -15.33 -17.50
C ALA A 581 -2.12 -16.29 -17.21
N THR A 582 -2.01 -17.14 -16.19
CA THR A 582 -3.06 -18.12 -15.82
C THR A 582 -3.23 -18.21 -14.30
N LEU A 583 -4.48 -18.22 -13.82
CA LEU A 583 -4.83 -18.60 -12.45
C LEU A 583 -5.36 -20.05 -12.48
N TYR A 584 -4.70 -20.98 -11.78
CA TYR A 584 -4.93 -22.42 -11.92
C TYR A 584 -5.34 -23.09 -10.60
N ASP A 585 -6.43 -23.86 -10.61
CA ASP A 585 -6.93 -24.60 -9.44
C ASP A 585 -6.24 -25.98 -9.35
N ARG A 586 -5.29 -26.14 -8.42
CA ARG A 586 -4.56 -27.40 -8.20
C ARG A 586 -5.44 -28.52 -7.61
N ASN A 587 -6.57 -28.19 -6.96
CA ASN A 587 -7.50 -29.19 -6.44
C ASN A 587 -8.37 -29.78 -7.56
N ARG A 588 -8.84 -28.92 -8.48
CA ARG A 588 -9.72 -29.28 -9.60
C ARG A 588 -8.98 -29.59 -10.92
N ARG A 589 -7.67 -29.30 -10.96
CA ARG A 589 -6.76 -29.44 -12.11
C ARG A 589 -7.23 -28.72 -13.37
N ILE A 590 -7.83 -27.54 -13.21
CA ILE A 590 -8.26 -26.67 -14.32
C ILE A 590 -7.89 -25.21 -14.07
N PRO A 591 -7.63 -24.40 -15.12
CA PRO A 591 -7.56 -22.96 -14.98
C PRO A 591 -8.92 -22.35 -14.59
N VAL A 592 -8.86 -21.40 -13.67
CA VAL A 592 -9.95 -20.50 -13.31
C VAL A 592 -10.09 -19.43 -14.39
N TYR A 593 -8.95 -18.87 -14.83
CA TYR A 593 -8.84 -18.00 -16.01
C TYR A 593 -7.43 -17.98 -16.60
N SER A 594 -7.35 -17.66 -17.89
CA SER A 594 -6.15 -17.16 -18.56
C SER A 594 -6.38 -15.73 -19.05
N ALA A 595 -5.39 -14.87 -18.86
CA ALA A 595 -5.37 -13.45 -19.26
C ALA A 595 -4.26 -13.20 -20.29
N TYR A 596 -4.59 -12.49 -21.37
CA TYR A 596 -3.71 -12.29 -22.53
C TYR A 596 -4.06 -11.00 -23.29
N ILE A 597 -3.15 -10.56 -24.16
CA ILE A 597 -3.47 -9.56 -25.18
C ILE A 597 -3.89 -10.30 -26.46
N TYR A 598 -5.04 -9.95 -27.01
CA TYR A 598 -5.57 -10.49 -28.26
C TYR A 598 -4.77 -9.96 -29.46
N LYS A 599 -4.18 -10.87 -30.24
CA LYS A 599 -3.32 -10.60 -31.41
C LYS A 599 -3.51 -11.69 -32.47
N PRO A 600 -4.65 -11.72 -33.20
CA PRO A 600 -4.90 -12.74 -34.22
C PRO A 600 -3.89 -12.63 -35.36
N GLY A 601 -3.50 -13.75 -35.95
CA GLY A 601 -2.61 -13.75 -37.10
C GLY A 601 -2.08 -15.11 -37.54
N ASN A 602 -1.17 -15.05 -38.52
CA ASN A 602 -0.58 -16.22 -39.14
C ASN A 602 0.31 -17.01 -38.17
N GLY A 603 0.49 -18.29 -38.48
CA GLY A 603 1.32 -19.22 -37.72
C GLY A 603 0.63 -20.55 -37.50
N ASP A 604 1.42 -21.61 -37.44
CA ASP A 604 0.95 -23.00 -37.47
C ASP A 604 0.39 -23.46 -36.12
N ARG A 605 -0.52 -24.43 -36.19
CA ARG A 605 -0.97 -25.18 -35.00
C ARG A 605 0.18 -26.05 -34.48
N TYR A 606 0.23 -26.27 -33.17
CA TYR A 606 1.10 -27.28 -32.56
C TYR A 606 0.31 -28.55 -32.22
N ASP A 607 0.92 -29.72 -32.40
CA ASP A 607 0.28 -31.02 -32.17
C ASP A 607 0.72 -31.72 -30.87
N SER A 608 1.71 -31.16 -30.16
CA SER A 608 2.20 -31.69 -28.89
C SER A 608 1.73 -30.85 -27.69
N TRP A 609 1.44 -31.52 -26.57
CA TRP A 609 1.02 -30.89 -25.33
C TRP A 609 2.19 -30.73 -24.35
N PHE A 610 2.14 -29.65 -23.58
CA PHE A 610 3.13 -29.29 -22.57
C PHE A 610 2.51 -29.31 -21.17
N VAL A 611 3.36 -29.43 -20.16
CA VAL A 611 3.03 -29.32 -18.73
C VAL A 611 4.04 -28.41 -18.06
N GLU A 612 3.69 -27.87 -16.89
CA GLU A 612 4.56 -26.99 -16.11
C GLU A 612 5.47 -27.81 -15.18
N PRO A 613 6.80 -27.90 -15.39
CA PRO A 613 7.65 -28.74 -14.54
C PRO A 613 7.61 -28.34 -13.06
N GLN A 614 7.53 -27.04 -12.79
CA GLN A 614 7.46 -26.38 -11.48
C GLN A 614 6.17 -26.66 -10.67
N GLU A 615 5.33 -27.58 -11.11
CA GLU A 615 4.12 -28.02 -10.40
C GLU A 615 4.21 -29.45 -9.84
N GLY A 616 5.19 -30.31 -10.18
CA GLY A 616 5.21 -31.70 -9.65
C GLY A 616 5.56 -31.85 -8.15
N LYS A 617 4.97 -32.80 -7.42
CA LYS A 617 5.39 -33.12 -6.03
C LYS A 617 6.53 -34.15 -5.99
N GLU A 618 7.61 -33.90 -5.26
CA GLU A 618 8.64 -34.94 -5.07
C GLU A 618 8.04 -36.21 -4.46
N GLY A 619 8.17 -37.32 -5.19
CA GLY A 619 7.81 -38.65 -4.69
C GLY A 619 8.82 -39.08 -3.63
N ARG A 620 8.39 -39.11 -2.37
CA ARG A 620 9.20 -39.51 -1.22
C ARG A 620 9.72 -40.95 -1.40
N ASN A 621 11.02 -41.09 -1.71
CA ASN A 621 11.73 -42.36 -1.80
C ASN A 621 13.17 -42.21 -1.28
N ASP A 622 13.74 -43.31 -0.79
CA ASP A 622 15.03 -43.38 -0.11
C ASP A 622 16.26 -43.35 -1.04
N LEU A 623 17.44 -43.39 -0.41
CA LEU A 623 18.77 -43.67 -0.97
C LEU A 623 19.40 -42.57 -1.86
N GLY A 624 20.06 -41.62 -1.19
CA GLY A 624 20.99 -40.71 -1.87
C GLY A 624 22.32 -41.38 -2.25
N LYS A 625 22.78 -41.15 -3.49
CA LYS A 625 24.19 -41.30 -3.92
C LYS A 625 24.50 -40.26 -5.01
N LYS A 626 25.55 -39.46 -4.82
CA LYS A 626 26.01 -38.46 -5.81
C LYS A 626 26.64 -39.15 -7.01
N PHE A 627 26.33 -38.69 -8.23
CA PHE A 627 27.15 -38.90 -9.42
C PHE A 627 27.18 -37.62 -10.28
N LYS A 628 28.32 -37.35 -10.93
CA LYS A 628 28.49 -36.22 -11.86
C LYS A 628 28.09 -36.63 -13.29
N PRO A 629 27.50 -35.73 -14.10
CA PRO A 629 27.26 -36.00 -15.51
C PRO A 629 28.54 -35.83 -16.35
N THR A 630 28.71 -36.68 -17.36
CA THR A 630 29.64 -36.50 -18.48
C THR A 630 28.84 -36.62 -19.79
N HIS A 631 29.23 -35.87 -20.83
CA HIS A 631 28.55 -35.89 -22.12
C HIS A 631 28.53 -37.29 -22.76
N MET A 632 27.44 -37.65 -23.44
CA MET A 632 27.47 -37.79 -24.91
C MET A 632 26.08 -37.89 -25.56
N LYS A 633 26.08 -37.91 -26.90
CA LYS A 633 24.97 -37.66 -27.82
C LYS A 633 23.99 -38.84 -27.96
N ASN A 634 22.81 -38.51 -28.49
CA ASN A 634 21.80 -39.36 -29.13
C ASN A 634 22.28 -40.75 -29.62
N ASN A 635 21.44 -41.77 -29.39
CA ASN A 635 20.85 -42.51 -30.52
C ASN A 635 19.54 -43.22 -30.12
N ILE A 636 18.62 -43.32 -31.08
CA ILE A 636 17.32 -44.00 -30.91
C ILE A 636 17.49 -45.48 -31.26
N LYS A 637 16.91 -46.39 -30.45
CA LYS A 637 16.45 -47.69 -30.94
C LYS A 637 15.26 -48.21 -30.14
N VAL A 638 14.22 -48.64 -30.86
CA VAL A 638 13.00 -49.24 -30.33
C VAL A 638 13.22 -50.73 -30.10
N MET A 639 12.72 -51.29 -28.99
CA MET A 639 12.24 -52.67 -29.02
C MET A 639 11.07 -52.96 -28.05
N ASN A 640 10.08 -53.62 -28.65
CA ASN A 640 8.83 -54.18 -28.14
C ASN A 640 8.91 -55.13 -26.91
N LYS A 641 7.71 -55.53 -26.45
CA LYS A 641 7.36 -56.79 -25.73
C LYS A 641 7.73 -56.86 -24.22
N LYS A 642 7.01 -57.60 -23.35
CA LYS A 642 5.63 -58.18 -23.36
C LYS A 642 5.34 -58.72 -21.94
N GLU A 643 4.06 -58.79 -21.53
CA GLU A 643 3.54 -59.59 -20.39
C GLU A 643 4.13 -59.28 -18.97
N GLY A 644 3.45 -59.50 -17.84
CA GLY A 644 2.05 -59.90 -17.56
C GLY A 644 1.95 -60.71 -16.25
N SER A 645 0.79 -60.75 -15.58
CA SER A 645 0.42 -61.74 -14.52
C SER A 645 1.20 -61.70 -13.18
N TRP A 646 0.65 -62.01 -11.98
CA TRP A 646 -0.70 -62.01 -11.38
C TRP A 646 -0.56 -62.25 -9.84
N VAL A 647 -1.62 -61.94 -9.07
CA VAL A 647 -2.04 -62.60 -7.79
C VAL A 647 -1.24 -62.35 -6.48
N THR A 648 -2.01 -62.25 -5.40
CA THR A 648 -1.67 -62.14 -3.97
C THR A 648 -1.52 -63.50 -3.26
N THR A 649 -0.90 -63.57 -2.06
CA THR A 649 -1.40 -64.36 -0.90
C THR A 649 -0.58 -64.13 0.42
N PHE A 650 -1.27 -64.40 1.53
CA PHE A 650 -1.06 -64.22 2.97
C PHE A 650 0.09 -64.95 3.73
N LEU A 651 0.20 -64.59 5.03
CA LEU A 651 0.46 -65.42 6.26
C LEU A 651 1.88 -65.61 6.87
N VAL A 652 2.14 -64.84 7.94
CA VAL A 652 2.48 -65.22 9.35
C VAL A 652 3.55 -66.30 9.69
N GLN A 653 4.57 -65.86 10.45
CA GLN A 653 5.10 -66.39 11.75
C GLN A 653 6.09 -65.33 12.32
N GLY A 654 6.56 -65.27 13.58
CA GLY A 654 6.41 -65.95 14.89
C GLY A 654 7.03 -65.01 15.97
N LEU A 655 7.31 -65.29 17.26
CA LEU A 655 7.10 -66.41 18.22
C LEU A 655 7.08 -65.83 19.68
N LYS A 656 6.88 -66.71 20.68
CA LYS A 656 6.81 -66.51 22.17
C LYS A 656 8.04 -65.79 22.81
N GLY A 657 8.03 -65.28 24.05
CA GLY A 657 7.00 -65.21 25.13
C GLY A 657 7.60 -64.92 26.54
N GLY A 658 6.76 -64.89 27.60
CA GLY A 658 7.12 -64.70 29.04
C GLY A 658 6.40 -63.48 29.68
N THR A 659 5.54 -63.56 30.72
CA THR A 659 5.69 -63.96 32.16
C THR A 659 6.54 -62.97 32.99
N ASP A 660 6.11 -62.41 34.13
CA ASP A 660 4.82 -62.51 34.85
C ASP A 660 4.57 -61.34 35.86
N GLN A 661 3.47 -61.46 36.64
CA GLN A 661 3.00 -60.77 37.88
C GLN A 661 3.99 -60.09 38.87
N MET A 662 3.60 -59.30 39.90
CA MET A 662 2.42 -58.43 40.23
C MET A 662 2.58 -57.80 41.66
N SER A 663 1.97 -56.64 41.93
CA SER A 663 1.57 -56.09 43.26
C SER A 663 2.60 -55.54 44.27
N GLY A 664 2.11 -54.74 45.24
CA GLY A 664 2.80 -54.38 46.52
C GLY A 664 3.30 -52.92 46.68
N ILE A 665 3.29 -52.29 47.88
CA ILE A 665 2.16 -51.72 48.67
C ILE A 665 2.72 -50.83 49.82
N ARG A 666 2.19 -49.59 50.03
CA ARG A 666 2.30 -48.73 51.26
C ARG A 666 3.71 -48.29 51.75
N ALA A 667 3.92 -47.39 52.72
CA ALA A 667 3.20 -46.18 53.21
C ALA A 667 4.10 -45.35 54.20
N GLY A 668 3.63 -44.17 54.65
CA GLY A 668 4.27 -43.31 55.68
C GLY A 668 4.55 -41.88 55.18
N LEU A 669 4.01 -40.76 55.67
CA LEU A 669 3.10 -40.40 56.78
C LEU A 669 3.76 -39.91 58.10
N CYS A 670 4.17 -38.62 58.09
CA CYS A 670 4.10 -37.59 59.17
C CYS A 670 4.03 -36.19 58.48
N VAL A 671 3.47 -35.07 58.98
CA VAL A 671 2.94 -34.59 60.29
C VAL A 671 3.93 -33.74 61.13
N ALA A 672 3.43 -32.60 61.64
CA ALA A 672 4.10 -31.53 62.44
C ALA A 672 5.17 -30.68 61.68
N GLN A 673 5.44 -29.40 62.00
CA GLN A 673 4.90 -28.48 63.02
C GLN A 673 5.01 -26.99 62.56
N ILE A 674 4.38 -26.06 63.29
CA ILE A 674 4.44 -24.59 63.09
C ILE A 674 5.30 -23.94 64.19
N PRO A 675 6.04 -22.85 63.89
CA PRO A 675 6.03 -21.68 64.80
C PRO A 675 5.60 -20.37 64.10
N GLU A 676 5.09 -19.43 64.89
CA GLU A 676 4.65 -18.08 64.46
C GLU A 676 5.66 -16.98 64.86
N CYS A 677 5.53 -15.80 64.23
CA CYS A 677 5.90 -14.47 64.75
C CYS A 677 5.29 -13.41 63.79
N SER A 678 4.10 -12.84 64.02
CA SER A 678 3.69 -11.85 65.04
C SER A 678 4.07 -10.39 64.69
N GLY A 679 3.06 -9.54 64.48
CA GLY A 679 3.23 -8.09 64.23
C GLY A 679 1.94 -7.43 63.74
N ASN A 680 1.16 -6.81 64.63
CA ASN A 680 -0.23 -6.40 64.39
C ASN A 680 -0.41 -4.90 64.09
N GLY A 681 -1.51 -4.57 63.41
CA GLY A 681 -2.09 -3.22 63.31
C GLY A 681 -3.54 -3.32 62.80
N GLU A 682 -4.50 -2.77 63.54
CA GLU A 682 -5.94 -3.04 63.34
C GLU A 682 -6.71 -1.96 62.58
N MET A 683 -7.82 -2.34 61.92
CA MET A 683 -9.16 -1.79 62.26
C MET A 683 -10.32 -2.58 61.63
N ARG A 684 -11.55 -2.43 62.16
CA ARG A 684 -12.74 -3.22 61.80
C ARG A 684 -13.88 -2.40 61.15
N VAL A 685 -14.32 -2.88 59.98
CA VAL A 685 -15.72 -3.21 59.59
C VAL A 685 -16.88 -2.36 60.13
N ARG A 686 -17.71 -1.81 59.20
CA ARG A 686 -19.20 -1.90 59.08
C ARG A 686 -19.71 -0.85 58.07
N GLU A 687 -20.85 -0.98 57.38
CA GLU A 687 -21.85 -2.06 57.26
C GLU A 687 -22.24 -2.20 55.75
N LYS A 688 -23.41 -2.58 55.20
CA LYS A 688 -24.78 -2.90 55.69
C LYS A 688 -25.37 -4.07 54.86
N ASN A 689 -26.69 -4.18 54.68
CA ASN A 689 -27.34 -5.31 53.97
C ASN A 689 -28.69 -4.92 53.32
N LYS A 690 -29.08 -5.61 52.23
CA LYS A 690 -30.40 -6.27 51.96
C LYS A 690 -30.72 -6.38 50.44
N LYS A 691 -31.74 -7.13 49.95
CA LYS A 691 -32.13 -8.57 50.06
C LYS A 691 -33.41 -8.81 49.20
N ARG A 692 -33.39 -9.77 48.25
CA ARG A 692 -34.51 -10.54 47.61
C ARG A 692 -35.88 -9.88 47.23
N VAL A 693 -36.48 -10.36 46.12
CA VAL A 693 -37.89 -10.83 45.88
C VAL A 693 -38.12 -10.95 44.35
N ASN A 694 -39.23 -11.50 43.82
CA ASN A 694 -39.55 -12.93 43.63
C ASN A 694 -40.43 -13.07 42.34
N VAL A 695 -40.73 -14.27 41.83
CA VAL A 695 -41.45 -14.47 40.54
C VAL A 695 -42.81 -15.16 40.71
N GLN A 696 -43.86 -14.64 40.04
CA GLN A 696 -45.18 -15.23 39.67
C GLN A 696 -46.05 -14.12 38.99
N ASP A 697 -47.08 -14.34 38.15
CA ASP A 697 -47.60 -15.50 37.39
C ASP A 697 -48.65 -15.03 36.31
N TYR A 698 -49.17 -15.92 35.45
CA TYR A 698 -50.35 -15.78 34.52
C TYR A 698 -50.29 -14.73 33.37
N GLN A 699 -51.02 -14.83 32.25
CA GLN A 699 -51.49 -15.97 31.41
C GLN A 699 -51.80 -15.48 29.96
N LEU A 700 -52.30 -16.34 29.05
CA LEU A 700 -52.56 -16.05 27.61
C LEU A 700 -53.97 -15.48 27.32
N GLU A 701 -54.11 -14.65 26.26
CA GLU A 701 -54.81 -15.05 25.01
C GLU A 701 -54.69 -14.04 23.82
N ASN A 702 -54.77 -14.61 22.62
CA ASN A 702 -55.04 -14.11 21.24
C ASN A 702 -55.70 -12.71 21.03
N THR A 703 -55.53 -11.93 19.94
CA THR A 703 -54.83 -11.98 18.61
C THR A 703 -54.25 -10.56 18.31
N THR A 704 -53.42 -10.20 17.31
CA THR A 704 -53.19 -10.67 15.90
C THR A 704 -51.80 -10.21 15.39
N GLU A 705 -51.35 -10.76 14.25
CA GLU A 705 -50.23 -10.36 13.35
C GLU A 705 -49.81 -8.86 13.27
N VAL A 706 -48.54 -8.44 13.04
CA VAL A 706 -47.21 -9.11 12.90
C VAL A 706 -46.12 -8.23 13.54
N LEU A 707 -45.17 -8.81 14.30
CA LEU A 707 -43.81 -8.25 14.42
C LEU A 707 -42.78 -9.33 14.83
N VAL A 708 -41.92 -9.77 13.89
CA VAL A 708 -40.93 -10.83 14.15
C VAL A 708 -39.66 -10.23 14.78
N SER A 709 -39.56 -10.29 16.10
CA SER A 709 -38.34 -10.04 16.86
C SER A 709 -37.57 -11.34 17.13
N CYS A 710 -36.79 -11.80 16.15
CA CYS A 710 -35.87 -12.93 16.35
C CYS A 710 -34.73 -12.57 17.30
N LEU A 711 -34.99 -12.72 18.60
CA LEU A 711 -34.01 -12.81 19.67
C LEU A 711 -33.10 -14.03 19.43
N TRP A 712 -32.03 -13.84 18.66
CA TRP A 712 -30.94 -14.81 18.58
C TRP A 712 -30.23 -14.87 19.94
N LEU A 713 -30.67 -15.81 20.78
CA LEU A 713 -30.02 -16.12 22.04
C LEU A 713 -28.55 -16.49 21.79
N GLY A 714 -27.62 -15.65 22.25
CA GLY A 714 -26.20 -15.82 22.04
C GLY A 714 -25.66 -17.07 22.74
N HIS A 715 -25.23 -18.06 21.95
CA HIS A 715 -24.68 -19.32 22.44
C HIS A 715 -23.18 -19.43 22.12
N SER A 716 -22.42 -19.89 23.10
CA SER A 716 -20.98 -20.20 23.00
C SER A 716 -20.79 -21.72 22.96
N GLU A 717 -19.83 -22.23 22.18
CA GLU A 717 -19.60 -23.67 22.05
C GLU A 717 -18.27 -23.95 21.30
N VAL A 718 -18.03 -25.21 20.91
CA VAL A 718 -17.22 -25.48 19.71
C VAL A 718 -18.09 -25.05 18.53
N VAL A 719 -17.70 -23.98 17.85
CA VAL A 719 -18.54 -23.33 16.83
C VAL A 719 -18.23 -23.89 15.44
N LYS A 720 -19.14 -23.67 14.48
CA LYS A 720 -18.92 -24.08 13.08
C LYS A 720 -17.98 -23.15 12.31
N SER A 721 -17.93 -21.88 12.71
CA SER A 721 -16.98 -20.86 12.19
C SER A 721 -16.88 -19.70 13.18
N PHE A 722 -15.78 -18.95 13.13
CA PHE A 722 -15.65 -17.73 13.96
C PHE A 722 -16.56 -16.60 13.49
N GLU A 723 -16.76 -16.44 12.16
CA GLU A 723 -17.56 -15.38 11.53
C GLU A 723 -18.95 -15.20 12.14
N THR A 724 -19.56 -16.31 12.59
CA THR A 724 -20.94 -16.35 13.08
C THR A 724 -21.08 -16.23 14.60
N SER A 725 -19.97 -16.36 15.35
CA SER A 725 -20.02 -16.72 16.77
C SER A 725 -19.08 -15.95 17.69
N CYS A 726 -17.91 -15.52 17.20
CA CYS A 726 -17.04 -14.57 17.89
C CYS A 726 -16.16 -13.74 16.92
N PRO A 727 -16.75 -13.10 15.89
CA PRO A 727 -16.00 -12.35 14.89
C PRO A 727 -15.26 -11.12 15.46
N GLN A 728 -15.70 -10.58 16.59
CA GLN A 728 -15.16 -9.35 17.21
C GLN A 728 -13.69 -9.42 17.63
N PHE A 729 -13.09 -10.61 17.68
CA PHE A 729 -11.66 -10.78 17.97
C PHE A 729 -10.76 -10.69 16.73
N PHE A 730 -11.35 -10.52 15.54
CA PHE A 730 -10.66 -10.46 14.26
C PHE A 730 -10.80 -9.07 13.62
N PHE A 731 -9.72 -8.61 12.97
CA PHE A 731 -9.74 -7.34 12.27
C PHE A 731 -10.78 -7.34 11.15
N ARG A 732 -11.69 -6.36 11.16
CA ARG A 732 -12.86 -6.27 10.25
C ARG A 732 -13.74 -7.53 10.26
N GLU A 733 -13.80 -8.25 11.38
CA GLU A 733 -14.64 -9.45 11.57
C GLU A 733 -14.26 -10.66 10.69
N ILE A 734 -13.10 -10.62 10.02
CA ILE A 734 -12.64 -11.65 9.07
C ILE A 734 -11.52 -12.51 9.70
N PRO A 735 -11.73 -13.82 9.90
CA PRO A 735 -10.69 -14.72 10.38
C PRO A 735 -9.68 -15.10 9.28
N PRO A 736 -8.49 -15.63 9.65
CA PRO A 736 -7.58 -16.27 8.71
C PRO A 736 -8.26 -17.39 7.89
N ASN A 737 -7.83 -17.55 6.65
CA ASN A 737 -8.42 -18.48 5.69
C ASN A 737 -8.13 -19.97 5.99
N GLU A 738 -8.81 -20.85 5.25
CA GLU A 738 -8.71 -22.32 5.33
C GLU A 738 -7.30 -22.91 5.07
N ALA A 739 -6.30 -22.10 4.67
CA ALA A 739 -4.92 -22.58 4.50
C ALA A 739 -4.30 -23.01 5.83
N LEU A 740 -4.72 -22.41 6.95
CA LEU A 740 -4.27 -22.78 8.29
C LEU A 740 -5.08 -23.92 8.92
N GLU A 741 -6.19 -24.37 8.31
CA GLU A 741 -7.06 -25.33 8.98
C GLU A 741 -6.47 -26.75 9.04
N PRO A 742 -6.46 -27.39 10.24
CA PRO A 742 -5.93 -28.73 10.44
C PRO A 742 -6.94 -29.82 10.03
N GLN A 743 -6.51 -31.08 10.01
CA GLN A 743 -7.39 -32.21 9.63
C GLN A 743 -8.56 -32.48 10.59
N LYS A 744 -8.49 -31.99 11.84
CA LYS A 744 -9.55 -32.11 12.85
C LYS A 744 -9.66 -30.81 13.67
N PRO A 745 -10.23 -29.75 13.08
CA PRO A 745 -10.35 -28.46 13.74
C PRO A 745 -11.35 -28.50 14.90
N ALA A 746 -11.14 -27.60 15.85
CA ALA A 746 -12.16 -27.04 16.70
C ALA A 746 -11.99 -25.52 16.69
N TRP A 747 -13.00 -24.81 16.21
CA TRP A 747 -13.11 -23.37 16.38
C TRP A 747 -13.70 -23.12 17.77
N ILE A 748 -12.91 -22.54 18.67
CA ILE A 748 -13.27 -22.33 20.08
C ILE A 748 -13.40 -20.83 20.33
N CYS A 749 -14.62 -20.36 20.59
CA CYS A 749 -14.85 -19.02 21.13
C CYS A 749 -14.65 -19.08 22.64
N GLN A 750 -13.48 -18.63 23.11
CA GLN A 750 -12.98 -18.87 24.46
C GLN A 750 -13.79 -18.08 25.49
N ARG A 751 -14.43 -18.83 26.40
CA ARG A 751 -15.43 -18.30 27.33
C ARG A 751 -15.10 -18.67 28.77
N TYR A 752 -15.06 -17.70 29.66
CA TYR A 752 -14.88 -17.88 31.10
C TYR A 752 -15.97 -17.09 31.86
N LYS A 753 -16.56 -17.66 32.91
CA LYS A 753 -17.68 -17.05 33.68
C LYS A 753 -18.80 -16.47 32.78
N ASN A 754 -19.15 -17.21 31.74
CA ASN A 754 -20.12 -16.84 30.71
C ASN A 754 -19.78 -15.63 29.79
N GLN A 755 -18.62 -14.99 29.92
CA GLN A 755 -18.13 -13.94 29.01
C GLN A 755 -17.10 -14.49 28.02
N TYR A 756 -17.06 -13.95 26.79
CA TYR A 756 -16.03 -14.26 25.79
C TYR A 756 -14.80 -13.36 25.96
N TYR A 757 -13.60 -13.90 25.73
CA TYR A 757 -12.35 -13.12 25.83
C TYR A 757 -11.42 -13.22 24.61
N PHE A 758 -11.47 -14.32 23.85
CA PHE A 758 -10.70 -14.49 22.61
C PHE A 758 -11.24 -15.65 21.75
N ALA A 759 -10.65 -15.90 20.59
CA ALA A 759 -10.90 -17.06 19.75
C ALA A 759 -9.65 -17.95 19.63
N THR A 760 -9.81 -19.26 19.51
CA THR A 760 -8.71 -20.24 19.33
C THR A 760 -9.10 -21.29 18.29
N LEU A 761 -8.27 -21.49 17.25
CA LEU A 761 -8.36 -22.63 16.36
C LEU A 761 -7.45 -23.75 16.88
N TYR A 762 -8.03 -24.91 17.21
CA TYR A 762 -7.32 -26.02 17.86
C TYR A 762 -7.33 -27.30 17.01
N ASP A 763 -6.16 -27.92 16.81
CA ASP A 763 -6.06 -29.25 16.20
C ASP A 763 -6.32 -30.33 17.26
N ARG A 764 -7.48 -30.99 17.19
CA ARG A 764 -7.86 -32.07 18.12
C ARG A 764 -7.04 -33.36 17.93
N LYS A 765 -6.40 -33.57 16.77
CA LYS A 765 -5.55 -34.72 16.45
C LYS A 765 -4.15 -34.53 17.03
N MET A 766 -3.56 -33.33 16.88
CA MET A 766 -2.23 -32.99 17.39
C MET A 766 -2.23 -32.41 18.82
N ARG A 767 -3.41 -32.09 19.35
CA ARG A 767 -3.68 -31.47 20.66
C ARG A 767 -2.96 -30.13 20.88
N ILE A 768 -2.84 -29.34 19.82
CA ILE A 768 -2.14 -28.06 19.79
C ILE A 768 -3.03 -26.96 19.20
N PRO A 769 -3.04 -25.72 19.73
CA PRO A 769 -3.60 -24.59 19.00
C PRO A 769 -2.79 -24.27 17.75
N VAL A 770 -3.50 -24.05 16.65
CA VAL A 770 -2.96 -23.52 15.39
C VAL A 770 -2.78 -22.01 15.50
N TYR A 771 -3.82 -21.31 16.01
CA TYR A 771 -3.73 -19.90 16.39
C TYR A 771 -4.74 -19.52 17.48
N SER A 772 -4.48 -18.40 18.15
CA SER A 772 -5.46 -17.67 18.96
C SER A 772 -5.50 -16.19 18.57
N ALA A 773 -6.70 -15.63 18.44
CA ALA A 773 -6.98 -14.27 18.00
C ALA A 773 -7.70 -13.48 19.12
N TYR A 774 -7.21 -12.27 19.41
CA TYR A 774 -7.66 -11.46 20.55
C TYR A 774 -7.42 -9.96 20.32
N ILE A 775 -8.04 -9.12 21.16
CA ILE A 775 -7.74 -7.69 21.24
C ILE A 775 -6.69 -7.48 22.34
N TYR A 776 -5.65 -6.71 22.04
CA TYR A 776 -4.57 -6.39 22.97
C TYR A 776 -4.96 -5.25 23.92
N GLN A 777 -5.05 -5.55 25.21
CA GLN A 777 -5.53 -4.66 26.28
C GLN A 777 -4.65 -4.76 27.54
N PRO A 778 -3.37 -4.31 27.51
CA PRO A 778 -2.44 -4.49 28.63
C PRO A 778 -2.82 -3.61 29.84
N GLY A 779 -2.96 -4.22 31.01
CA GLY A 779 -3.21 -3.50 32.27
C GLY A 779 -2.70 -4.24 33.52
N PRO A 780 -2.79 -3.63 34.71
CA PRO A 780 -2.17 -4.15 35.93
C PRO A 780 -2.97 -5.31 36.55
N GLY A 781 -2.46 -6.54 36.48
CA GLY A 781 -3.14 -7.71 37.03
C GLY A 781 -2.20 -8.78 37.61
N LYS A 782 -2.67 -9.50 38.64
CA LYS A 782 -1.95 -10.64 39.24
C LYS A 782 -2.04 -11.86 38.32
N ARG A 783 -0.89 -12.43 37.95
CA ARG A 783 -0.81 -13.66 37.13
C ARG A 783 -1.57 -14.83 37.80
N PRO A 784 -2.54 -15.47 37.12
CA PRO A 784 -3.21 -16.67 37.60
C PRO A 784 -2.25 -17.85 37.90
N LYS A 785 -2.73 -18.79 38.72
CA LYS A 785 -2.03 -20.05 39.07
C LYS A 785 -2.84 -21.32 38.76
N THR A 786 -4.12 -21.19 38.44
CA THR A 786 -5.00 -22.31 38.07
C THR A 786 -4.95 -22.51 36.56
N TRP A 787 -5.06 -23.74 36.10
CA TRP A 787 -5.20 -24.10 34.69
C TRP A 787 -6.60 -24.66 34.41
N LEU A 788 -7.12 -24.37 33.23
CA LEU A 788 -8.48 -24.66 32.79
C LEU A 788 -8.47 -25.51 31.50
N VAL A 789 -9.61 -26.14 31.21
CA VAL A 789 -9.88 -27.01 30.06
C VAL A 789 -11.26 -26.72 29.51
N GLU A 790 -11.50 -27.07 28.24
CA GLU A 790 -12.75 -26.81 27.51
C GLU A 790 -13.68 -28.03 27.60
N PRO A 791 -14.75 -28.00 28.43
CA PRO A 791 -15.63 -29.16 28.57
C PRO A 791 -16.37 -29.46 27.26
N GLN A 792 -16.65 -28.44 26.45
CA GLN A 792 -17.30 -28.54 25.15
C GLN A 792 -16.53 -29.38 24.11
N LEU A 793 -15.20 -29.56 24.27
CA LEU A 793 -14.43 -30.47 23.39
C LEU A 793 -14.73 -31.95 23.65
N ILE A 794 -15.27 -32.29 24.82
CA ILE A 794 -15.71 -33.65 25.17
C ILE A 794 -17.06 -33.97 24.51
N GLY A 795 -17.96 -32.98 24.43
CA GLY A 795 -19.27 -33.10 23.78
C GLY A 795 -20.22 -31.95 24.14
N PRO A 796 -21.34 -31.79 23.41
CA PRO A 796 -22.22 -30.62 23.51
C PRO A 796 -23.04 -30.53 24.81
N ILE A 797 -23.10 -31.61 25.60
CA ILE A 797 -23.83 -31.66 26.88
C ILE A 797 -23.06 -31.05 28.07
N TYR A 798 -21.78 -30.72 27.88
CA TYR A 798 -20.90 -30.21 28.93
C TYR A 798 -20.88 -28.66 28.96
N PRO A 799 -20.42 -28.03 30.06
CA PRO A 799 -20.44 -26.58 30.21
C PRO A 799 -19.76 -25.83 29.06
N LYS A 800 -20.41 -24.75 28.61
CA LYS A 800 -19.94 -23.85 27.53
C LYS A 800 -18.93 -22.80 28.00
N THR A 801 -18.45 -22.91 29.23
CA THR A 801 -17.37 -22.11 29.84
C THR A 801 -16.22 -23.05 30.15
N MET A 802 -14.98 -22.58 29.97
CA MET A 802 -13.80 -23.32 30.44
C MET A 802 -13.86 -23.54 31.95
N GLU A 803 -13.38 -24.70 32.40
CA GLU A 803 -13.50 -25.17 33.78
C GLU A 803 -12.22 -25.85 34.25
N LYS A 804 -12.11 -26.11 35.56
CA LYS A 804 -10.98 -26.87 36.12
C LYS A 804 -11.18 -28.36 35.83
N GLU A 805 -10.09 -29.09 35.56
CA GLU A 805 -10.14 -30.56 35.43
C GLU A 805 -10.83 -31.20 36.64
N TRP A 806 -10.50 -30.75 37.85
CA TRP A 806 -11.11 -31.24 39.10
C TRP A 806 -12.65 -31.07 39.12
N THR A 807 -13.18 -29.97 38.56
CA THR A 807 -14.63 -29.78 38.43
C THR A 807 -15.24 -30.86 37.52
N LEU A 808 -14.60 -31.13 36.38
CA LEU A 808 -15.09 -32.13 35.42
C LEU A 808 -15.01 -33.56 35.97
N LEU A 809 -13.92 -33.90 36.67
CA LEU A 809 -13.75 -35.22 37.29
C LEU A 809 -14.78 -35.48 38.40
N ASN A 810 -15.03 -34.50 39.29
CA ASN A 810 -15.80 -34.73 40.52
C ASN A 810 -17.27 -34.30 40.44
N GLN A 811 -17.59 -33.22 39.72
CA GLN A 811 -18.97 -32.69 39.63
C GLN A 811 -19.70 -33.19 38.37
N TYR A 812 -18.98 -33.41 37.26
CA TYR A 812 -19.55 -33.89 35.99
C TYR A 812 -19.24 -35.36 35.69
N ASN A 813 -18.59 -36.07 36.63
CA ASN A 813 -18.21 -37.49 36.55
C ASN A 813 -17.53 -37.87 35.21
N VAL A 814 -16.68 -36.99 34.69
CA VAL A 814 -15.90 -37.22 33.47
C VAL A 814 -14.68 -38.06 33.83
N SER A 815 -14.44 -39.19 33.17
CA SER A 815 -13.19 -39.92 33.36
C SER A 815 -12.00 -39.14 32.78
N LEU A 816 -10.84 -39.21 33.44
CA LEU A 816 -9.61 -38.56 32.96
C LEU A 816 -9.25 -39.02 31.54
N GLU A 817 -9.52 -40.29 31.22
CA GLU A 817 -9.37 -40.82 29.87
C GLU A 817 -10.24 -40.05 28.85
N LYS A 818 -11.56 -39.94 29.09
CA LYS A 818 -12.52 -39.24 28.21
C LYS A 818 -12.13 -37.77 28.00
N LEU A 819 -11.66 -37.10 29.06
CA LEU A 819 -11.11 -35.75 28.95
C LEU A 819 -9.86 -35.73 28.03
N SER A 820 -8.89 -36.61 28.30
CA SER A 820 -7.61 -36.71 27.58
C SER A 820 -7.74 -37.12 26.10
N GLN A 821 -8.81 -37.83 25.74
CA GLN A 821 -9.15 -38.16 24.36
C GLN A 821 -9.55 -36.89 23.58
N SER A 822 -10.21 -35.93 24.23
CA SER A 822 -10.74 -34.71 23.61
C SER A 822 -9.72 -33.59 23.37
N GLN A 823 -8.74 -33.46 24.26
CA GLN A 823 -7.81 -32.32 24.35
C GLN A 823 -6.53 -32.66 25.16
N ALA A 824 -5.61 -31.70 25.27
CA ALA A 824 -4.47 -31.76 26.18
C ALA A 824 -4.93 -31.62 27.64
N ILE A 825 -4.32 -32.37 28.56
CA ILE A 825 -4.61 -32.35 30.01
C ILE A 825 -3.40 -31.87 30.82
N LEU A 826 -3.60 -31.42 32.06
CA LEU A 826 -2.55 -30.83 32.89
C LEU A 826 -1.40 -31.81 33.15
N HIS A 827 -1.70 -33.12 33.16
CA HIS A 827 -0.70 -34.18 33.23
C HIS A 827 0.28 -34.16 32.03
N ASP A 828 -0.18 -33.81 30.83
CA ASP A 828 0.66 -33.75 29.62
C ASP A 828 1.79 -32.73 29.77
N TYR A 829 1.57 -31.69 30.58
CA TYR A 829 2.51 -30.61 30.85
C TYR A 829 3.11 -30.64 32.28
N LYS A 830 3.05 -31.77 33.02
CA LYS A 830 3.61 -31.86 34.39
C LYS A 830 5.13 -31.98 34.42
N ASN A 831 5.71 -32.79 33.53
CA ASN A 831 7.15 -33.12 33.53
C ASN A 831 7.80 -32.58 32.25
N LEU A 832 7.97 -31.26 32.17
CA LEU A 832 8.67 -30.60 31.07
C LEU A 832 10.16 -30.43 31.43
N THR A 833 11.04 -30.64 30.44
CA THR A 833 12.49 -30.41 30.55
C THR A 833 12.90 -29.58 29.34
N GLY A 834 13.54 -28.42 29.54
CA GLY A 834 13.88 -27.49 28.45
C GLY A 834 12.68 -26.75 27.84
N LEU A 835 11.46 -26.95 28.37
CA LEU A 835 10.22 -26.46 27.77
C LEU A 835 9.32 -25.78 28.81
N ASN A 836 8.70 -24.67 28.42
CA ASN A 836 7.67 -23.95 29.14
C ASN A 836 6.29 -24.10 28.48
N ARG A 837 5.24 -23.70 29.22
CA ARG A 837 3.86 -23.54 28.70
C ARG A 837 3.75 -22.17 28.02
N GLY A 838 4.26 -22.08 26.79
CA GLY A 838 4.12 -20.88 25.95
C GLY A 838 2.66 -20.63 25.63
N HIS A 839 2.19 -19.39 25.81
CA HIS A 839 0.81 -19.01 25.49
C HIS A 839 0.77 -18.42 24.08
N LEU A 840 -0.32 -18.65 23.34
CA LEU A 840 -0.56 -17.90 22.11
C LEU A 840 -1.24 -16.56 22.40
N ASN A 841 -2.26 -16.56 23.26
CA ASN A 841 -2.77 -15.34 23.90
C ASN A 841 -2.16 -15.20 25.31
N PRO A 842 -1.09 -14.42 25.52
CA PRO A 842 -0.43 -14.32 26.82
C PRO A 842 -1.14 -13.35 27.76
N ASN A 843 -1.28 -13.75 29.03
CA ASN A 843 -1.92 -12.95 30.08
C ASN A 843 -1.35 -11.53 30.30
N GLY A 844 -0.17 -11.19 29.75
CA GLY A 844 0.36 -9.82 29.80
C GLY A 844 -0.44 -8.83 28.96
N HIS A 845 -1.14 -9.30 27.92
CA HIS A 845 -1.91 -8.48 26.98
C HIS A 845 -3.35 -8.20 27.46
N HIS A 846 -3.64 -8.38 28.75
CA HIS A 846 -4.96 -8.29 29.38
C HIS A 846 -4.90 -7.47 30.67
N ASP A 847 -5.98 -6.77 31.00
CA ASP A 847 -6.04 -5.77 32.06
C ASP A 847 -6.66 -6.30 33.36
N ASP A 848 -7.82 -6.96 33.27
CA ASP A 848 -8.57 -7.54 34.39
C ASP A 848 -8.11 -8.97 34.76
N TYR A 849 -8.50 -9.44 35.96
CA TYR A 849 -8.16 -10.79 36.42
C TYR A 849 -8.92 -11.90 35.68
N SER A 850 -10.09 -11.61 35.13
CA SER A 850 -11.00 -12.55 34.46
C SER A 850 -10.56 -12.82 33.02
N SER A 851 -10.22 -11.79 32.26
CA SER A 851 -9.57 -11.88 30.96
C SER A 851 -8.20 -12.58 31.08
N ARG A 852 -7.38 -12.19 32.07
CA ARG A 852 -6.14 -12.90 32.40
C ARG A 852 -6.38 -14.37 32.74
N MET A 853 -7.41 -14.71 33.53
CA MET A 853 -7.75 -16.10 33.84
C MET A 853 -8.21 -16.89 32.60
N ALA A 854 -8.95 -16.27 31.68
CA ALA A 854 -9.36 -16.92 30.45
C ALA A 854 -8.16 -17.38 29.59
N THR A 855 -7.02 -16.68 29.64
CA THR A 855 -5.80 -17.12 28.93
C THR A 855 -5.17 -18.41 29.50
N PHE A 856 -5.51 -18.82 30.74
CA PHE A 856 -4.92 -19.98 31.41
C PHE A 856 -5.62 -21.31 31.08
N THR A 857 -5.96 -21.51 29.81
CA THR A 857 -6.51 -22.78 29.31
C THR A 857 -5.49 -23.60 28.51
N LEU A 858 -5.60 -24.93 28.59
CA LEU A 858 -4.70 -25.87 27.91
C LEU A 858 -4.85 -25.88 26.39
N THR A 859 -5.95 -25.35 25.84
CA THR A 859 -6.07 -25.10 24.39
C THR A 859 -5.38 -23.83 23.92
N ASN A 860 -4.97 -22.91 24.81
CA ASN A 860 -4.28 -21.66 24.45
C ASN A 860 -2.73 -21.78 24.53
N ILE A 861 -2.20 -22.95 24.88
CA ILE A 861 -0.76 -23.14 25.10
C ILE A 861 -0.12 -24.18 24.18
N VAL A 862 1.19 -24.04 24.00
CA VAL A 862 2.07 -24.96 23.28
C VAL A 862 3.31 -25.31 24.13
N PRO A 863 3.98 -26.44 23.86
CA PRO A 863 5.32 -26.70 24.39
C PRO A 863 6.35 -25.77 23.70
N GLN A 864 6.72 -24.67 24.37
CA GLN A 864 7.69 -23.69 23.86
C GLN A 864 9.06 -23.92 24.52
N ASP A 865 10.16 -23.73 23.80
CA ASP A 865 11.50 -23.79 24.43
C ASP A 865 11.68 -22.73 25.53
N GLU A 866 12.28 -23.12 26.65
CA GLU A 866 12.42 -22.26 27.82
C GLU A 866 13.26 -20.99 27.54
N LYS A 867 14.24 -21.07 26.65
CA LYS A 867 15.13 -19.95 26.29
C LYS A 867 14.40 -18.95 25.40
N LEU A 868 13.68 -19.44 24.39
CA LEU A 868 12.83 -18.59 23.55
C LEU A 868 11.71 -17.95 24.38
N ASN A 869 11.02 -18.75 25.22
CA ASN A 869 9.91 -18.31 26.06
C ASN A 869 10.34 -17.29 27.13
N GLY A 870 11.53 -17.41 27.72
CA GLY A 870 12.06 -16.42 28.66
C GLY A 870 12.76 -15.23 28.00
N GLY A 871 13.34 -15.45 26.82
CA GLY A 871 14.19 -14.52 26.09
C GLY A 871 13.46 -13.73 24.99
N ALA A 872 13.78 -14.02 23.73
CA ALA A 872 13.39 -13.20 22.58
C ALA A 872 11.87 -13.10 22.39
N TRP A 873 11.12 -14.18 22.67
CA TRP A 873 9.65 -14.15 22.56
C TRP A 873 9.01 -13.31 23.66
N ASN A 874 9.49 -13.42 24.89
CA ASN A 874 9.07 -12.54 26.00
C ASN A 874 9.51 -11.08 25.78
N ASN A 875 10.64 -10.82 25.10
CA ASN A 875 10.96 -9.45 24.65
C ASN A 875 9.94 -8.95 23.61
N TYR A 876 9.53 -9.80 22.66
CA TYR A 876 8.49 -9.46 21.70
C TYR A 876 7.16 -9.11 22.39
N GLU A 877 6.66 -9.99 23.26
CA GLU A 877 5.42 -9.80 24.03
C GLU A 877 5.47 -8.53 24.91
N GLN A 878 6.51 -8.37 25.75
CA GLN A 878 6.52 -7.31 26.75
C GLN A 878 6.99 -5.94 26.22
N GLN A 879 7.91 -5.91 25.23
CA GLN A 879 8.54 -4.66 24.77
C GLN A 879 8.20 -4.29 23.34
N THR A 880 8.10 -5.25 22.42
CA THR A 880 7.86 -4.93 20.99
C THR A 880 6.40 -4.69 20.70
N MET A 881 5.48 -5.45 21.30
CA MET A 881 4.05 -5.13 21.27
C MET A 881 3.79 -3.74 21.84
N MET A 882 4.21 -3.49 23.10
CA MET A 882 4.00 -2.20 23.78
C MET A 882 4.50 -0.99 22.98
N ARG A 883 5.64 -1.10 22.30
CA ARG A 883 6.18 -0.03 21.43
C ARG A 883 5.37 0.13 20.13
N ARG A 884 4.98 -0.97 19.47
CA ARG A 884 4.24 -0.92 18.20
C ARG A 884 2.77 -0.53 18.38
N THR A 885 2.18 -0.74 19.55
CA THR A 885 0.82 -0.32 19.91
C THR A 885 0.70 1.15 20.34
N GLN A 886 1.77 1.95 20.23
CA GLN A 886 1.71 3.37 20.61
C GLN A 886 0.85 4.19 19.65
N GLY A 887 -0.10 4.93 20.21
CA GLY A 887 -1.11 5.69 19.47
C GLY A 887 -2.11 4.82 18.72
N CYS A 888 -2.47 3.65 19.26
CA CYS A 888 -3.48 2.76 18.68
C CYS A 888 -4.76 2.78 19.51
N THR A 889 -5.92 2.96 18.87
CA THR A 889 -7.26 2.93 19.51
C THR A 889 -7.75 1.50 19.74
N THR A 890 -7.36 0.55 18.90
CA THR A 890 -7.62 -0.89 19.09
C THR A 890 -6.55 -1.67 18.34
N THR A 891 -5.97 -2.71 18.95
CA THR A 891 -5.03 -3.61 18.25
C THR A 891 -5.55 -5.03 18.30
N TYR A 892 -5.81 -5.59 17.11
CA TYR A 892 -6.15 -6.99 16.91
C TYR A 892 -4.85 -7.78 16.75
N VAL A 893 -4.74 -8.94 17.38
CA VAL A 893 -3.55 -9.79 17.36
C VAL A 893 -3.96 -11.24 17.13
N ILE A 894 -3.24 -11.92 16.23
CA ILE A 894 -3.37 -13.35 15.98
C ILE A 894 -1.99 -13.97 16.18
N VAL A 895 -1.88 -14.86 17.16
CA VAL A 895 -0.64 -15.59 17.48
C VAL A 895 -0.86 -17.06 17.18
N GLY A 896 0.08 -17.68 16.48
CA GLY A 896 -0.03 -19.07 16.05
C GLY A 896 1.24 -19.90 16.25
N ALA A 897 1.09 -21.19 16.03
CA ALA A 897 2.16 -22.17 16.13
C ALA A 897 2.08 -23.14 14.95
N VAL A 898 3.20 -23.30 14.24
CA VAL A 898 3.32 -24.30 13.17
C VAL A 898 3.62 -25.65 13.81
N PRO A 899 2.83 -26.72 13.58
CA PRO A 899 3.13 -28.03 14.11
C PRO A 899 4.55 -28.52 13.76
N GLY A 900 5.16 -29.29 14.65
CA GLY A 900 6.47 -29.88 14.46
C GLY A 900 6.44 -31.40 14.30
N ASN A 901 7.59 -32.01 14.07
CA ASN A 901 7.73 -33.47 14.03
C ASN A 901 7.84 -34.11 15.44
N ASN A 902 8.00 -33.29 16.48
CA ASN A 902 8.25 -33.73 17.85
C ASN A 902 6.98 -33.66 18.72
N TYR A 903 6.90 -34.48 19.77
CA TYR A 903 5.76 -34.55 20.69
C TYR A 903 6.23 -34.72 22.14
N ILE A 904 5.47 -34.15 23.08
CA ILE A 904 5.60 -34.41 24.52
C ILE A 904 4.58 -35.47 24.98
N ALA A 905 4.58 -35.81 26.27
CA ALA A 905 3.57 -36.66 26.90
C ALA A 905 3.31 -38.00 26.16
N LYS A 906 4.40 -38.71 25.82
CA LYS A 906 4.38 -39.98 25.07
C LYS A 906 3.59 -39.92 23.75
N GLY A 907 3.74 -38.82 23.01
CA GLY A 907 3.08 -38.63 21.69
C GLY A 907 1.71 -37.96 21.76
N ARG A 908 1.23 -37.53 22.93
CA ARG A 908 -0.12 -36.94 23.07
C ARG A 908 -0.24 -35.52 22.54
N VAL A 909 0.76 -34.67 22.75
CA VAL A 909 0.73 -33.22 22.44
C VAL A 909 1.93 -32.85 21.58
N ASN A 910 1.70 -32.18 20.47
CA ASN A 910 2.76 -31.76 19.53
C ASN A 910 3.64 -30.63 20.11
N LYS A 911 4.97 -30.70 19.93
CA LYS A 911 5.88 -29.54 20.06
C LYS A 911 5.91 -28.85 18.69
N PRO A 912 5.48 -27.57 18.57
CA PRO A 912 5.53 -26.86 17.30
C PRO A 912 6.97 -26.66 16.82
N SER A 913 7.15 -26.53 15.51
CA SER A 913 8.40 -26.15 14.87
C SER A 913 8.66 -24.64 14.98
N HIS A 914 7.60 -23.82 14.87
CA HIS A 914 7.69 -22.36 14.91
C HIS A 914 6.54 -21.75 15.73
N LEU A 915 6.76 -20.57 16.30
CA LEU A 915 5.71 -19.66 16.75
C LEU A 915 5.70 -18.41 15.87
N TRP A 916 4.53 -17.83 15.65
CA TRP A 916 4.36 -16.61 14.85
C TRP A 916 3.29 -15.71 15.42
N SER A 917 3.33 -14.43 15.07
CA SER A 917 2.31 -13.45 15.47
C SER A 917 2.11 -12.40 14.39
N ALA A 918 0.85 -12.06 14.12
CA ALA A 918 0.40 -11.02 13.22
C ALA A 918 -0.47 -10.01 14.00
N ALA A 919 -0.26 -8.71 13.80
CA ALA A 919 -1.02 -7.68 14.50
C ALA A 919 -1.42 -6.51 13.60
N CYS A 920 -2.64 -6.01 13.83
CA CYS A 920 -3.24 -4.87 13.14
C CYS A 920 -3.73 -3.84 14.17
N CYS A 921 -3.04 -2.70 14.24
CA CYS A 921 -3.39 -1.54 15.04
C CYS A 921 -4.24 -0.57 14.23
N MET A 922 -5.45 -0.29 14.72
CA MET A 922 -6.22 0.90 14.35
C MET A 922 -5.60 2.12 15.02
N VAL A 923 -5.42 3.21 14.27
CA VAL A 923 -5.21 4.55 14.85
C VAL A 923 -6.54 5.28 14.83
N ASP A 924 -7.07 5.50 13.62
CA ASP A 924 -8.39 6.08 13.34
C ASP A 924 -9.14 5.17 12.34
N ASN A 925 -10.43 5.43 12.10
CA ASN A 925 -11.30 4.64 11.21
C ASN A 925 -10.74 4.35 9.79
N ASN A 926 -9.78 5.15 9.32
CA ASN A 926 -9.19 5.03 7.98
C ASN A 926 -7.71 4.59 7.96
N TYR A 927 -7.01 4.48 9.11
CA TYR A 927 -5.56 4.23 9.13
C TYR A 927 -5.18 3.05 10.04
N VAL A 928 -4.41 2.11 9.46
CA VAL A 928 -4.01 0.85 10.10
C VAL A 928 -2.48 0.70 10.05
N LYS A 929 -1.85 0.43 11.18
CA LYS A 929 -0.46 -0.04 11.27
C LYS A 929 -0.47 -1.56 11.38
N ALA A 930 0.37 -2.28 10.64
CA ALA A 930 0.46 -3.74 10.73
C ALA A 930 1.91 -4.23 10.87
N TRP A 931 2.10 -5.39 11.48
CA TRP A 931 3.39 -6.09 11.55
C TRP A 931 3.20 -7.59 11.80
N ALA A 932 4.24 -8.37 11.46
CA ALA A 932 4.33 -9.79 11.76
C ALA A 932 5.68 -10.13 12.44
N VAL A 933 5.73 -11.30 13.09
CA VAL A 933 6.97 -11.95 13.52
C VAL A 933 6.87 -13.46 13.39
N ILE A 934 8.03 -14.13 13.28
CA ILE A 934 8.17 -15.59 13.40
C ILE A 934 9.42 -15.96 14.22
N ALA A 935 9.39 -17.11 14.87
CA ALA A 935 10.51 -17.69 15.62
C ALA A 935 10.52 -19.23 15.49
N GLU A 936 11.67 -19.82 15.19
CA GLU A 936 11.89 -21.26 15.33
C GLU A 936 11.86 -21.65 16.82
N ASN A 937 11.09 -22.67 17.18
CA ASN A 937 10.79 -23.03 18.58
C ASN A 937 11.96 -23.73 19.33
N ASP A 938 13.16 -23.70 18.77
CA ASP A 938 14.42 -24.12 19.41
C ASP A 938 15.54 -23.08 19.26
N LYS A 939 15.25 -21.92 18.63
CA LYS A 939 16.16 -20.76 18.55
C LYS A 939 15.63 -19.64 19.43
N ASN A 940 16.51 -18.97 20.17
CA ASN A 940 16.17 -17.80 20.98
C ASN A 940 16.23 -16.52 20.14
N GLU A 941 15.50 -16.48 19.04
CA GLU A 941 15.49 -15.41 18.04
C GLU A 941 14.06 -15.15 17.56
N VAL A 942 13.73 -13.89 17.27
CA VAL A 942 12.44 -13.49 16.72
C VAL A 942 12.70 -12.62 15.49
N GLN A 943 12.33 -13.12 14.32
CA GLN A 943 12.42 -12.43 13.05
C GLN A 943 11.21 -11.51 12.88
N LEU A 944 11.45 -10.29 12.43
CA LEU A 944 10.41 -9.32 12.08
C LEU A 944 10.04 -9.47 10.60
N LEU A 945 8.75 -9.53 10.29
CA LEU A 945 8.22 -9.68 8.94
C LEU A 945 7.10 -8.67 8.64
N THR A 946 6.83 -8.43 7.36
CA THR A 946 5.53 -7.93 6.90
C THR A 946 4.45 -9.02 6.99
N LEU A 947 3.17 -8.64 6.91
CA LEU A 947 2.08 -9.62 6.88
C LEU A 947 2.16 -10.58 5.66
N GLY A 948 2.63 -10.08 4.51
CA GLY A 948 2.74 -10.87 3.28
C GLY A 948 3.87 -11.90 3.35
N GLU A 949 5.04 -11.53 3.88
CA GLU A 949 6.12 -12.48 4.11
C GLU A 949 5.73 -13.55 5.12
N LEU A 950 4.97 -13.20 6.16
CA LEU A 950 4.43 -14.21 7.07
C LEU A 950 3.43 -15.16 6.38
N GLU A 951 2.53 -14.66 5.51
CA GLU A 951 1.62 -15.52 4.74
C GLU A 951 2.39 -16.48 3.82
N ASP A 952 3.45 -16.00 3.16
CA ASP A 952 4.37 -16.82 2.35
C ASP A 952 5.07 -17.89 3.21
N THR A 953 5.74 -17.50 4.29
CA THR A 953 6.50 -18.42 5.17
C THR A 953 5.59 -19.47 5.79
N LEU A 954 4.37 -19.10 6.20
CA LEU A 954 3.39 -20.09 6.69
C LEU A 954 2.91 -21.01 5.56
N THR A 955 2.72 -20.52 4.33
CA THR A 955 2.33 -21.36 3.18
C THR A 955 3.38 -22.42 2.84
N GLU A 956 4.66 -22.09 2.98
CA GLU A 956 5.77 -23.05 2.88
C GLU A 956 5.78 -24.02 4.06
N LEU A 957 5.78 -23.52 5.30
CA LEU A 957 5.88 -24.32 6.53
C LEU A 957 4.68 -25.28 6.76
N TYR A 958 3.48 -24.92 6.32
CA TYR A 958 2.31 -25.82 6.30
C TYR A 958 2.29 -26.77 5.08
N GLY A 959 3.35 -26.80 4.26
CA GLY A 959 3.55 -27.81 3.21
C GLY A 959 2.69 -27.66 1.97
N ARG A 960 2.18 -26.45 1.68
CA ARG A 960 1.32 -26.15 0.52
C ARG A 960 2.05 -25.43 -0.63
N GLY A 961 3.32 -25.03 -0.43
CA GLY A 961 4.03 -24.07 -1.32
C GLY A 961 4.98 -24.59 -2.41
N GLN A 962 5.70 -25.71 -2.25
CA GLN A 962 6.82 -26.08 -3.16
C GLN A 962 6.67 -27.41 -3.92
N LEU A 963 7.15 -27.43 -5.16
CA LEU A 963 6.90 -28.43 -6.20
C LEU A 963 8.10 -28.54 -7.17
N ILE A 964 8.84 -29.65 -7.11
CA ILE A 964 10.15 -29.95 -7.75
C ILE A 964 11.28 -28.96 -7.39
N LYS A 965 12.52 -29.46 -7.33
CA LYS A 965 13.72 -28.64 -7.12
C LYS A 965 13.91 -27.62 -8.26
N GLN A 966 14.48 -26.45 -7.93
CA GLN A 966 14.80 -25.32 -8.83
C GLN A 966 15.77 -25.64 -10.00
N THR A 967 16.09 -26.92 -10.25
CA THR A 967 17.10 -27.38 -11.20
C THR A 967 16.52 -27.96 -12.49
N TYR A 968 15.19 -28.11 -12.59
CA TYR A 968 14.53 -28.37 -13.88
C TYR A 968 14.20 -27.03 -14.57
N GLY A 969 14.29 -26.99 -15.90
CA GLY A 969 14.22 -25.75 -16.67
C GLY A 969 12.94 -24.94 -16.46
N LYS A 970 13.07 -23.60 -16.43
CA LYS A 970 11.99 -22.62 -16.21
C LYS A 970 10.99 -22.51 -17.39
N ASP A 971 11.05 -23.37 -18.39
CA ASP A 971 10.26 -23.29 -19.62
C ASP A 971 9.24 -24.44 -19.69
N MET A 972 8.08 -24.21 -20.29
CA MET A 972 7.01 -25.21 -20.40
C MET A 972 7.50 -26.40 -21.23
N ALA A 973 7.34 -27.63 -20.72
CA ALA A 973 8.00 -28.81 -21.28
C ALA A 973 7.03 -29.95 -21.57
N SER A 974 7.29 -30.70 -22.65
CA SER A 974 6.52 -31.91 -22.95
C SER A 974 6.86 -33.02 -21.96
N GLU A 975 5.86 -33.82 -21.56
CA GLU A 975 6.06 -34.93 -20.59
C GLU A 975 7.18 -35.89 -21.04
N ALA A 976 7.28 -36.17 -22.34
CA ALA A 976 8.32 -37.01 -22.91
C ALA A 976 9.76 -36.46 -22.75
N SER A 977 9.92 -35.18 -22.44
CA SER A 977 11.21 -34.58 -22.06
C SER A 977 11.47 -34.71 -20.57
N ILE A 978 10.45 -34.48 -19.73
CA ILE A 978 10.54 -34.55 -18.26
C ILE A 978 10.78 -36.01 -17.77
N ILE A 979 10.14 -36.99 -18.42
CA ILE A 979 10.29 -38.42 -18.11
C ILE A 979 11.73 -38.92 -18.31
N LYS A 980 12.49 -38.35 -19.26
CA LYS A 980 13.91 -38.71 -19.48
C LYS A 980 14.79 -38.38 -18.29
N GLU A 981 14.42 -37.35 -17.52
CA GLU A 981 15.09 -36.89 -16.30
C GLU A 981 14.49 -37.52 -15.02
N LYS A 982 13.89 -38.71 -15.16
CA LYS A 982 13.41 -39.60 -14.07
C LYS A 982 12.24 -39.07 -13.24
N ILE A 983 11.59 -37.98 -13.65
CA ILE A 983 10.33 -37.49 -13.06
C ILE A 983 9.16 -38.17 -13.77
N THR A 984 8.28 -38.87 -13.05
CA THR A 984 7.17 -39.62 -13.66
C THR A 984 5.92 -38.75 -13.90
N SER A 985 5.10 -39.06 -14.90
CA SER A 985 3.79 -38.39 -15.09
C SER A 985 2.88 -38.48 -13.86
N GLN A 986 3.03 -39.51 -13.02
CA GLN A 986 2.31 -39.64 -11.75
C GLN A 986 2.77 -38.62 -10.69
N VAL A 987 4.00 -38.12 -10.76
CA VAL A 987 4.52 -37.01 -9.94
C VAL A 987 4.03 -35.66 -10.47
N ILE A 988 4.10 -35.46 -11.80
CA ILE A 988 3.61 -34.25 -12.47
C ILE A 988 2.10 -34.08 -12.21
N GLY A 989 1.33 -35.15 -12.40
CA GLY A 989 -0.12 -35.16 -12.29
C GLY A 989 -0.69 -34.99 -10.87
N GLN A 990 0.12 -34.86 -9.82
CA GLN A 990 -0.41 -34.68 -8.45
C GLN A 990 -1.12 -33.32 -8.29
N SER A 991 -0.66 -32.31 -9.02
CA SER A 991 -1.03 -30.89 -8.90
C SER A 991 -1.74 -30.34 -10.13
N GLN A 992 -1.35 -30.79 -11.33
CA GLN A 992 -1.88 -30.36 -12.62
C GLN A 992 -2.44 -31.54 -13.42
N ALA A 993 -3.17 -31.21 -14.49
CA ALA A 993 -3.59 -32.17 -15.49
C ALA A 993 -2.40 -32.61 -16.39
N ILE A 994 -2.38 -33.88 -16.76
CA ILE A 994 -1.40 -34.48 -17.70
C ILE A 994 -2.12 -34.90 -18.98
N ASP A 995 -1.40 -35.12 -20.09
CA ASP A 995 -2.01 -35.39 -21.40
C ASP A 995 -2.89 -36.64 -21.38
N GLN A 996 -2.48 -37.64 -20.59
CA GLN A 996 -3.23 -38.87 -20.36
C GLN A 996 -4.62 -38.62 -19.73
N ASP A 997 -4.82 -37.52 -18.99
CA ASP A 997 -6.13 -37.19 -18.41
C ASP A 997 -7.18 -36.85 -19.48
N TYR A 998 -6.74 -36.44 -20.67
CA TYR A 998 -7.57 -35.99 -21.78
C TYR A 998 -7.64 -36.98 -22.96
N ARG A 999 -7.04 -38.17 -22.87
CA ARG A 999 -7.06 -39.16 -23.97
C ARG A 999 -8.37 -39.92 -24.08
N ASP A 1000 -8.97 -40.27 -22.93
CA ASP A 1000 -10.18 -41.08 -22.85
C ASP A 1000 -11.46 -40.23 -22.65
N ALA A 1001 -11.37 -38.92 -22.91
CA ALA A 1001 -12.41 -37.93 -22.64
C ALA A 1001 -13.50 -37.89 -23.74
N LEU A 1002 -14.28 -38.96 -23.87
CA LEU A 1002 -15.31 -39.10 -24.91
C LEU A 1002 -16.31 -37.93 -24.95
N GLY A 1003 -16.36 -37.24 -26.10
CA GLY A 1003 -17.25 -36.09 -26.34
C GLY A 1003 -16.79 -34.75 -25.74
N LEU A 1004 -15.55 -34.69 -25.24
CA LEU A 1004 -14.92 -33.49 -24.70
C LEU A 1004 -13.60 -33.21 -25.43
N ASP A 1005 -13.44 -31.98 -25.89
CA ASP A 1005 -12.22 -31.43 -26.46
C ASP A 1005 -11.30 -30.85 -25.38
N ARG A 1006 -10.03 -30.65 -25.73
CA ARG A 1006 -9.08 -29.81 -24.98
C ARG A 1006 -9.36 -28.34 -25.32
N GLY A 1007 -10.33 -27.73 -24.62
CA GLY A 1007 -10.71 -26.33 -24.77
C GLY A 1007 -9.63 -25.40 -24.20
N HIS A 1008 -9.30 -24.34 -24.92
CA HIS A 1008 -8.26 -23.37 -24.54
C HIS A 1008 -8.87 -22.13 -23.88
N LEU A 1009 -8.29 -21.64 -22.78
CA LEU A 1009 -8.70 -20.34 -22.23
C LEU A 1009 -7.93 -19.16 -22.87
N CYS A 1010 -6.64 -19.31 -23.14
CA CYS A 1010 -5.90 -18.50 -24.11
C CYS A 1010 -5.87 -19.26 -25.45
N PRO A 1011 -6.69 -18.92 -26.46
CA PRO A 1011 -6.79 -19.69 -27.70
C PRO A 1011 -5.64 -19.38 -28.66
N SER A 1012 -5.18 -20.39 -29.41
CA SER A 1012 -4.12 -20.22 -30.41
C SER A 1012 -4.52 -19.31 -31.58
N GLY A 1013 -5.82 -19.21 -31.91
CA GLY A 1013 -6.33 -18.28 -32.92
C GLY A 1013 -6.18 -16.80 -32.51
N HIS A 1014 -6.22 -16.52 -31.20
CA HIS A 1014 -6.02 -15.17 -30.64
C HIS A 1014 -4.53 -14.77 -30.54
N GLN A 1015 -3.60 -15.58 -31.05
CA GLN A 1015 -2.15 -15.34 -31.03
C GLN A 1015 -1.56 -15.32 -32.45
N THR A 1016 -0.39 -14.69 -32.60
CA THR A 1016 0.28 -14.48 -33.90
C THR A 1016 1.76 -14.85 -33.81
N GLY A 1017 2.27 -15.56 -34.82
CA GLY A 1017 3.58 -16.17 -34.82
C GLY A 1017 3.64 -17.49 -34.03
N ASN A 1018 4.42 -18.45 -34.55
CA ASN A 1018 4.42 -19.84 -34.09
C ASN A 1018 4.69 -19.98 -32.59
N ASP A 1019 5.74 -19.37 -32.05
CA ASP A 1019 6.11 -19.48 -30.63
C ASP A 1019 5.14 -18.78 -29.66
N ASN A 1020 4.23 -17.90 -30.13
CA ASN A 1020 3.09 -17.43 -29.32
C ASN A 1020 1.91 -18.41 -29.35
N LYS A 1021 1.67 -19.08 -30.50
CA LYS A 1021 0.63 -20.11 -30.63
C LYS A 1021 0.99 -21.39 -29.89
N TRP A 1022 2.23 -21.86 -30.02
CA TRP A 1022 2.71 -23.10 -29.38
C TRP A 1022 2.65 -23.02 -27.85
N ALA A 1023 2.87 -21.82 -27.30
CA ALA A 1023 2.73 -21.54 -25.87
C ALA A 1023 1.31 -21.81 -25.32
N THR A 1024 0.25 -21.75 -26.13
CA THR A 1024 -1.11 -21.98 -25.62
C THR A 1024 -1.40 -23.45 -25.29
N PHE A 1025 -0.52 -24.37 -25.72
CA PHE A 1025 -0.67 -25.82 -25.56
C PHE A 1025 -0.10 -26.38 -24.24
N THR A 1026 0.12 -25.53 -23.22
CA THR A 1026 0.30 -25.99 -21.83
C THR A 1026 -1.04 -26.44 -21.24
N LEU A 1027 -1.09 -27.62 -20.62
CA LEU A 1027 -2.31 -28.16 -20.02
C LEU A 1027 -2.82 -27.35 -18.82
N THR A 1028 -2.02 -26.43 -18.27
CA THR A 1028 -2.51 -25.45 -17.30
C THR A 1028 -3.43 -24.40 -17.92
N ASN A 1029 -3.43 -24.22 -19.25
CA ASN A 1029 -4.34 -23.35 -20.00
C ASN A 1029 -5.62 -24.06 -20.49
N ILE A 1030 -5.76 -25.37 -20.21
CA ILE A 1030 -6.75 -26.24 -20.86
C ILE A 1030 -7.85 -26.70 -19.89
N VAL A 1031 -9.07 -26.78 -20.42
CA VAL A 1031 -10.25 -27.34 -19.75
C VAL A 1031 -10.93 -28.41 -20.61
N PRO A 1032 -11.65 -29.39 -20.02
CA PRO A 1032 -12.52 -30.27 -20.78
C PRO A 1032 -13.76 -29.52 -21.29
N GLN A 1033 -13.90 -29.36 -22.61
CA GLN A 1033 -14.98 -28.56 -23.22
C GLN A 1033 -15.83 -29.42 -24.16
N ASP A 1034 -17.16 -29.37 -24.09
CA ASP A 1034 -18.05 -30.16 -24.95
C ASP A 1034 -17.72 -29.95 -26.43
N THR A 1035 -17.46 -31.02 -27.18
CA THR A 1035 -16.99 -30.95 -28.58
C THR A 1035 -17.90 -30.10 -29.47
N VAL A 1036 -19.23 -30.16 -29.27
CA VAL A 1036 -20.21 -29.43 -30.10
C VAL A 1036 -20.33 -27.96 -29.68
N PHE A 1037 -19.99 -27.65 -28.43
CA PHE A 1037 -19.82 -26.27 -27.98
C PHE A 1037 -18.48 -25.68 -28.45
N ASN A 1038 -17.38 -26.42 -28.26
CA ASN A 1038 -16.01 -26.02 -28.57
C ASN A 1038 -15.85 -25.71 -30.07
N GLN A 1039 -16.21 -26.64 -30.95
CA GLN A 1039 -16.03 -26.52 -32.40
C GLN A 1039 -17.15 -25.75 -33.11
N GLY A 1040 -18.21 -25.38 -32.38
CA GLY A 1040 -19.35 -24.62 -32.91
C GLY A 1040 -19.45 -23.25 -32.24
N THR A 1041 -20.49 -23.05 -31.43
CA THR A 1041 -20.85 -21.72 -30.89
C THR A 1041 -19.76 -21.01 -30.07
N TRP A 1042 -18.76 -21.70 -29.51
CA TRP A 1042 -17.59 -21.03 -28.91
C TRP A 1042 -16.55 -20.61 -29.96
N HIS A 1043 -16.25 -21.48 -30.93
CA HIS A 1043 -15.42 -21.14 -32.09
C HIS A 1043 -15.98 -19.93 -32.87
N ASP A 1044 -17.30 -19.85 -33.05
CA ASP A 1044 -17.99 -18.68 -33.63
C ASP A 1044 -17.75 -17.38 -32.81
N TYR A 1045 -17.61 -17.50 -31.49
CA TYR A 1045 -17.27 -16.35 -30.64
C TYR A 1045 -15.80 -15.93 -30.85
N GLU A 1046 -14.89 -16.89 -30.94
CA GLU A 1046 -13.44 -16.65 -31.08
C GLU A 1046 -13.04 -16.16 -32.49
N GLU A 1047 -13.53 -16.79 -33.57
CA GLU A 1047 -13.12 -16.46 -34.95
C GLU A 1047 -14.05 -15.45 -35.65
N VAL A 1048 -15.24 -15.13 -35.10
CA VAL A 1048 -16.15 -14.13 -35.71
C VAL A 1048 -16.45 -12.98 -34.75
N THR A 1049 -16.90 -13.26 -33.53
CA THR A 1049 -17.35 -12.19 -32.60
C THR A 1049 -16.19 -11.37 -32.06
N MET A 1050 -15.06 -12.00 -31.72
CA MET A 1050 -13.86 -11.30 -31.23
C MET A 1050 -13.22 -10.38 -32.30
N PRO A 1051 -12.99 -10.81 -33.56
CA PRO A 1051 -12.55 -9.90 -34.64
C PRO A 1051 -13.46 -8.68 -34.83
N GLN A 1052 -14.78 -8.89 -34.91
CA GLN A 1052 -15.75 -7.80 -35.10
C GLN A 1052 -15.71 -6.79 -33.94
N LYS A 1053 -15.68 -7.26 -32.68
CA LYS A 1053 -15.62 -6.39 -31.51
C LYS A 1053 -14.26 -5.73 -31.26
N THR A 1054 -13.19 -6.23 -31.89
CA THR A 1054 -11.83 -5.68 -31.80
C THR A 1054 -11.44 -4.76 -32.96
N GLN A 1055 -12.26 -4.68 -34.01
CA GLN A 1055 -12.02 -3.77 -35.15
C GLN A 1055 -11.87 -2.31 -34.68
N GLY A 1056 -10.70 -1.72 -34.93
CA GLY A 1056 -10.40 -0.32 -34.55
C GLY A 1056 -9.88 -0.11 -33.13
N CYS A 1057 -9.51 -1.18 -32.41
CA CYS A 1057 -8.73 -1.11 -31.17
C CYS A 1057 -7.21 -1.17 -31.48
N ASP A 1058 -6.39 -0.41 -30.76
CA ASP A 1058 -4.92 -0.51 -30.84
C ASP A 1058 -4.40 -1.68 -29.99
N THR A 1059 -5.14 -2.08 -28.96
CA THR A 1059 -4.83 -3.19 -28.05
C THR A 1059 -6.12 -3.67 -27.40
N THR A 1060 -6.33 -4.99 -27.34
CA THR A 1060 -7.45 -5.57 -26.58
C THR A 1060 -6.91 -6.56 -25.55
N TYR A 1061 -7.19 -6.28 -24.28
CA TYR A 1061 -6.93 -7.18 -23.15
C TYR A 1061 -8.11 -8.14 -23.02
N VAL A 1062 -7.83 -9.42 -22.79
CA VAL A 1062 -8.85 -10.47 -22.67
C VAL A 1062 -8.54 -11.36 -21.47
N ILE A 1063 -9.57 -11.69 -20.70
CA ILE A 1063 -9.54 -12.69 -19.63
C ILE A 1063 -10.64 -13.69 -19.93
N THR A 1064 -10.27 -14.92 -20.25
CA THR A 1064 -11.21 -16.03 -20.48
C THR A 1064 -11.08 -17.02 -19.33
N GLY A 1065 -12.21 -17.47 -18.80
CA GLY A 1065 -12.29 -18.29 -17.60
C GLY A 1065 -13.32 -19.40 -17.67
N ALA A 1066 -13.23 -20.30 -16.70
CA ALA A 1066 -14.09 -21.46 -16.58
C ALA A 1066 -14.71 -21.51 -15.19
N VAL A 1067 -16.03 -21.66 -15.10
CA VAL A 1067 -16.73 -21.90 -13.84
C VAL A 1067 -16.70 -23.41 -13.57
N PRO A 1068 -16.19 -23.89 -12.43
CA PRO A 1068 -16.20 -25.31 -12.08
C PRO A 1068 -17.58 -25.98 -12.23
N GLY A 1069 -17.58 -27.27 -12.55
CA GLY A 1069 -18.78 -28.10 -12.65
C GLY A 1069 -18.81 -29.23 -11.63
N ASN A 1070 -19.86 -30.05 -11.69
CA ASN A 1070 -20.10 -31.15 -10.75
C ASN A 1070 -19.60 -32.51 -11.27
N THR A 1071 -18.99 -32.54 -12.45
CA THR A 1071 -18.48 -33.75 -13.13
C THR A 1071 -16.98 -33.63 -13.37
N ASN A 1072 -16.29 -34.77 -13.45
CA ASN A 1072 -14.84 -34.87 -13.62
C ASN A 1072 -14.50 -35.95 -14.66
N ILE A 1073 -13.38 -35.80 -15.36
CA ILE A 1073 -12.77 -36.86 -16.19
C ILE A 1073 -11.61 -37.55 -15.44
N ALA A 1074 -10.97 -38.53 -16.08
CA ALA A 1074 -9.77 -39.22 -15.59
C ALA A 1074 -9.89 -39.71 -14.14
N ASN A 1075 -10.92 -40.51 -13.85
CA ASN A 1075 -11.22 -41.06 -12.53
C ASN A 1075 -11.30 -40.01 -11.40
N GLY A 1076 -11.81 -38.82 -11.71
CA GLY A 1076 -11.97 -37.73 -10.75
C GLY A 1076 -10.81 -36.75 -10.66
N ARG A 1077 -9.79 -36.86 -11.53
CA ARG A 1077 -8.60 -36.01 -11.48
C ARG A 1077 -8.82 -34.58 -11.98
N VAL A 1078 -9.55 -34.40 -13.08
CA VAL A 1078 -9.72 -33.11 -13.76
C VAL A 1078 -11.21 -32.75 -13.83
N ASN A 1079 -11.57 -31.54 -13.40
CA ASN A 1079 -12.95 -31.08 -13.38
C ASN A 1079 -13.44 -30.65 -14.77
N VAL A 1080 -14.69 -31.00 -15.10
CA VAL A 1080 -15.38 -30.49 -16.28
C VAL A 1080 -16.11 -29.21 -15.85
N PRO A 1081 -15.74 -28.01 -16.35
CA PRO A 1081 -16.43 -26.78 -16.00
C PRO A 1081 -17.88 -26.78 -16.47
N SER A 1082 -18.75 -26.05 -15.78
CA SER A 1082 -20.18 -25.90 -16.11
C SER A 1082 -20.46 -24.75 -17.08
N TYR A 1083 -19.61 -23.71 -17.07
CA TYR A 1083 -19.68 -22.56 -17.98
C TYR A 1083 -18.29 -22.13 -18.40
N ILE A 1084 -18.13 -21.69 -19.65
CA ILE A 1084 -16.96 -20.93 -20.11
C ILE A 1084 -17.39 -19.47 -20.33
N TRP A 1085 -16.52 -18.54 -19.99
CA TRP A 1085 -16.76 -17.10 -20.07
C TRP A 1085 -15.53 -16.33 -20.54
N SER A 1086 -15.74 -15.15 -21.10
CA SER A 1086 -14.67 -14.23 -21.52
C SER A 1086 -15.05 -12.80 -21.20
N ALA A 1087 -14.07 -11.99 -20.81
CA ALA A 1087 -14.19 -10.57 -20.51
C ALA A 1087 -13.09 -9.82 -21.27
N ALA A 1088 -13.44 -8.79 -22.04
CA ALA A 1088 -12.49 -8.08 -22.89
C ALA A 1088 -12.61 -6.56 -22.76
N CYS A 1089 -11.46 -5.87 -22.88
CA CYS A 1089 -11.35 -4.42 -22.86
C CYS A 1089 -10.50 -3.93 -24.04
N CYS A 1090 -11.13 -3.16 -24.92
CA CYS A 1090 -10.59 -2.62 -26.16
C CYS A 1090 -10.15 -1.16 -25.96
N LEU A 1091 -8.87 -0.88 -26.24
CA LEU A 1091 -8.26 0.44 -26.08
C LEU A 1091 -7.98 1.10 -27.43
N LYS A 1092 -8.00 2.44 -27.44
CA LYS A 1092 -7.44 3.28 -28.50
C LYS A 1092 -6.74 4.50 -27.88
N GLY A 1093 -5.51 4.79 -28.27
CA GLY A 1093 -4.68 5.84 -27.66
C GLY A 1093 -4.53 5.66 -26.14
N LYS A 1094 -4.34 4.42 -25.67
CA LYS A 1094 -4.42 3.96 -24.26
C LYS A 1094 -5.79 4.12 -23.56
N LYS A 1095 -6.76 4.85 -24.12
CA LYS A 1095 -8.08 5.02 -23.49
C LYS A 1095 -8.99 3.81 -23.78
N PRO A 1096 -9.76 3.29 -22.82
CA PRO A 1096 -10.77 2.28 -23.10
C PRO A 1096 -11.90 2.90 -23.93
N ILE A 1097 -12.23 2.28 -25.07
CA ILE A 1097 -13.32 2.73 -25.95
C ILE A 1097 -14.51 1.76 -25.98
N ARG A 1098 -14.27 0.48 -25.69
CA ARG A 1098 -15.31 -0.58 -25.55
C ARG A 1098 -14.84 -1.63 -24.55
N ALA A 1099 -15.79 -2.25 -23.87
CA ALA A 1099 -15.57 -3.48 -23.13
C ALA A 1099 -16.81 -4.38 -23.25
N TRP A 1100 -16.68 -5.68 -23.04
CA TRP A 1100 -17.81 -6.62 -23.05
C TRP A 1100 -17.47 -7.91 -22.30
N GLY A 1101 -18.52 -8.61 -21.88
CA GLY A 1101 -18.45 -10.00 -21.44
C GLY A 1101 -19.07 -10.96 -22.47
N ALA A 1102 -18.75 -12.24 -22.34
CA ALA A 1102 -19.40 -13.35 -23.02
C ALA A 1102 -19.45 -14.57 -22.08
N ILE A 1103 -20.51 -15.38 -22.14
CA ILE A 1103 -20.64 -16.61 -21.33
C ILE A 1103 -21.63 -17.61 -21.93
N ALA A 1104 -21.24 -18.89 -21.93
CA ALA A 1104 -22.02 -20.04 -22.41
C ALA A 1104 -21.96 -21.20 -21.40
N LYS A 1105 -22.91 -22.15 -21.51
CA LYS A 1105 -22.82 -23.45 -20.80
C LYS A 1105 -21.91 -24.39 -21.56
N ASN A 1106 -21.15 -25.20 -20.82
CA ASN A 1106 -20.31 -26.26 -21.37
C ASN A 1106 -21.13 -27.54 -21.62
N GLU A 1107 -22.19 -27.43 -22.43
CA GLU A 1107 -23.21 -28.48 -22.62
C GLU A 1107 -23.75 -28.45 -24.06
N ARG A 1108 -23.63 -29.56 -24.82
CA ARG A 1108 -24.13 -29.73 -26.21
C ARG A 1108 -25.47 -29.05 -26.51
N ASN A 1109 -26.46 -29.22 -25.63
CA ASN A 1109 -27.84 -28.79 -25.86
C ASN A 1109 -28.15 -27.37 -25.35
N GLN A 1110 -27.22 -26.70 -24.67
CA GLN A 1110 -27.42 -25.37 -24.05
C GLN A 1110 -26.24 -24.41 -24.27
N ASN A 1111 -25.37 -24.74 -25.22
CA ASN A 1111 -24.10 -24.10 -25.58
C ASN A 1111 -24.16 -22.63 -26.08
N ARG A 1112 -25.35 -22.02 -26.16
CA ARG A 1112 -25.53 -20.65 -26.71
C ARG A 1112 -24.71 -19.60 -25.95
N VAL A 1113 -23.75 -18.98 -26.64
CA VAL A 1113 -22.99 -17.82 -26.14
C VAL A 1113 -23.92 -16.62 -25.97
N LYS A 1114 -23.87 -16.00 -24.79
CA LYS A 1114 -24.49 -14.71 -24.52
C LYS A 1114 -23.40 -13.65 -24.36
N THR A 1115 -23.36 -12.69 -25.27
CA THR A 1115 -22.61 -11.43 -25.08
C THR A 1115 -23.37 -10.58 -24.06
N LEU A 1116 -22.65 -10.02 -23.08
CA LEU A 1116 -23.16 -9.24 -21.96
C LEU A 1116 -22.34 -7.96 -21.77
N GLU A 1117 -22.82 -7.03 -20.94
CA GLU A 1117 -21.97 -6.00 -20.33
C GLU A 1117 -21.06 -6.61 -19.25
N LEU A 1118 -19.89 -6.00 -19.00
CA LEU A 1118 -18.94 -6.52 -17.99
C LEU A 1118 -19.57 -6.66 -16.59
N VAL A 1119 -20.38 -5.67 -16.19
CA VAL A 1119 -21.08 -5.67 -14.89
C VAL A 1119 -22.13 -6.78 -14.82
N GLU A 1120 -22.79 -7.13 -15.93
CA GLU A 1120 -23.74 -8.24 -15.95
C GLU A 1120 -23.01 -9.60 -15.90
N LEU A 1121 -21.89 -9.72 -16.61
CA LEU A 1121 -21.02 -10.89 -16.51
C LEU A 1121 -20.51 -11.09 -15.07
N GLU A 1122 -19.98 -10.04 -14.43
CA GLU A 1122 -19.52 -10.08 -13.03
C GLU A 1122 -20.63 -10.54 -12.09
N ASN A 1123 -21.83 -9.95 -12.18
CA ASN A 1123 -22.99 -10.34 -11.37
C ASN A 1123 -23.39 -11.80 -11.61
N ARG A 1124 -23.29 -12.29 -12.85
CA ARG A 1124 -23.64 -13.67 -13.21
C ARG A 1124 -22.58 -14.67 -12.75
N LEU A 1125 -21.29 -14.35 -12.85
CA LEU A 1125 -20.21 -15.15 -12.28
C LEU A 1125 -20.33 -15.20 -10.75
N ALA A 1126 -20.59 -14.07 -10.10
CA ALA A 1126 -20.79 -13.99 -8.66
C ALA A 1126 -21.99 -14.84 -8.18
N GLN A 1127 -23.01 -15.07 -9.01
CA GLN A 1127 -24.10 -16.02 -8.71
C GLN A 1127 -23.69 -17.49 -8.94
N LEU A 1128 -22.93 -17.77 -9.99
CA LEU A 1128 -22.50 -19.13 -10.34
C LEU A 1128 -21.49 -19.69 -9.33
N TYR A 1129 -20.44 -18.92 -9.01
CA TYR A 1129 -19.46 -19.32 -7.99
C TYR A 1129 -20.10 -19.46 -6.58
N LYS A 1130 -21.09 -18.62 -6.23
CA LYS A 1130 -21.84 -18.76 -4.96
C LYS A 1130 -22.77 -19.97 -4.91
N LYS A 1131 -23.18 -20.56 -6.05
CA LYS A 1131 -24.02 -21.78 -6.07
C LYS A 1131 -23.23 -23.06 -5.80
N GLY A 1132 -21.90 -23.00 -5.76
CA GLY A 1132 -21.04 -24.13 -5.38
C GLY A 1132 -20.93 -24.39 -3.87
N GLY A 1133 -21.62 -23.63 -3.02
CA GLY A 1133 -21.64 -23.81 -1.56
C GLY A 1133 -23.02 -23.54 -0.96
N GLU A 1134 -23.34 -24.21 0.15
CA GLU A 1134 -24.62 -24.07 0.83
C GLU A 1134 -24.65 -22.84 1.75
N GLY A 1135 -25.74 -22.06 1.72
CA GLY A 1135 -25.92 -20.89 2.58
C GLY A 1135 -27.02 -19.95 2.06
N LYS A 1136 -28.22 -20.01 2.65
CA LYS A 1136 -29.45 -19.51 1.99
C LYS A 1136 -29.86 -18.06 2.33
N GLU A 1137 -29.25 -17.42 3.33
CA GLU A 1137 -29.80 -16.20 3.98
C GLU A 1137 -29.31 -14.85 3.42
N ARG A 1138 -28.20 -14.77 2.67
CA ARG A 1138 -27.69 -13.49 2.10
C ARG A 1138 -28.56 -12.87 0.97
N ARG A 1139 -29.84 -13.25 0.85
CA ARG A 1139 -30.74 -12.89 -0.25
C ARG A 1139 -31.26 -11.46 -0.20
N ASN A 1140 -31.56 -10.92 0.99
CA ASN A 1140 -32.43 -9.73 1.09
C ASN A 1140 -31.65 -8.41 1.19
N ASP A 1141 -30.47 -8.38 1.82
CA ASP A 1141 -29.67 -7.16 1.98
C ASP A 1141 -28.94 -6.74 0.69
N MET A 1142 -28.29 -7.69 0.01
CA MET A 1142 -27.55 -7.39 -1.23
C MET A 1142 -28.45 -6.90 -2.36
N GLY A 1143 -29.69 -7.40 -2.45
CA GLY A 1143 -30.70 -6.90 -3.40
C GLY A 1143 -31.17 -5.47 -3.10
N LYS A 1144 -31.17 -5.06 -1.83
CA LYS A 1144 -31.50 -3.70 -1.40
C LYS A 1144 -30.37 -2.73 -1.73
N LYS A 1145 -29.12 -3.09 -1.38
CA LYS A 1145 -27.91 -2.33 -1.72
C LYS A 1145 -27.67 -2.21 -3.23
N LEU A 1146 -28.00 -3.23 -4.03
CA LEU A 1146 -27.97 -3.13 -5.50
C LEU A 1146 -29.04 -2.20 -6.07
N LYS A 1147 -30.23 -2.11 -5.48
CA LYS A 1147 -31.23 -1.07 -5.85
C LYS A 1147 -30.70 0.33 -5.54
N GLU A 1148 -30.14 0.55 -4.36
CA GLU A 1148 -29.58 1.85 -3.96
C GLU A 1148 -28.36 2.25 -4.82
N ALA A 1149 -27.47 1.31 -5.14
CA ALA A 1149 -26.35 1.54 -6.04
C ALA A 1149 -26.82 1.86 -7.46
N ARG A 1150 -27.80 1.12 -8.01
CA ARG A 1150 -28.38 1.38 -9.34
C ARG A 1150 -29.12 2.72 -9.38
N MET A 1151 -29.78 3.12 -8.30
CA MET A 1151 -30.43 4.43 -8.19
C MET A 1151 -29.39 5.56 -8.17
N LYS A 1152 -28.31 5.43 -7.39
CA LYS A 1152 -27.18 6.38 -7.37
C LYS A 1152 -26.45 6.45 -8.72
N MET A 1153 -26.31 5.32 -9.42
CA MET A 1153 -25.64 5.28 -10.74
C MET A 1153 -26.52 5.84 -11.86
N ASN A 1154 -27.84 5.61 -11.83
CA ASN A 1154 -28.78 6.28 -12.73
C ASN A 1154 -28.82 7.79 -12.49
N ILE A 1155 -28.85 8.25 -11.23
CA ILE A 1155 -28.73 9.67 -10.88
C ILE A 1155 -27.40 10.24 -11.39
N LYS A 1156 -26.29 9.51 -11.27
CA LYS A 1156 -25.00 9.96 -11.81
C LYS A 1156 -24.99 10.07 -13.34
N MET A 1157 -25.62 9.14 -14.06
CA MET A 1157 -25.73 9.21 -15.53
C MET A 1157 -26.76 10.24 -16.05
N LEU A 1158 -27.71 10.67 -15.21
CA LEU A 1158 -28.56 11.83 -15.49
C LEU A 1158 -27.76 13.13 -15.28
N ASN A 1159 -27.04 13.24 -14.16
CA ASN A 1159 -26.13 14.35 -13.85
C ASN A 1159 -24.83 14.37 -14.69
N GLU A 1160 -24.68 13.46 -15.66
CA GLU A 1160 -23.63 13.45 -16.70
C GLU A 1160 -24.24 13.63 -18.11
N LYS A 1161 -25.52 14.02 -18.18
CA LYS A 1161 -26.27 14.42 -19.38
C LYS A 1161 -26.91 15.82 -19.28
N GLU A 1162 -27.17 16.32 -18.08
CA GLU A 1162 -27.29 17.76 -17.77
C GLU A 1162 -25.90 18.44 -17.68
#